data_AF-M4QPQ6-F1
#
_entry.id   AF-M4QPQ6-F1
#
_cell.length_a   1.000
_cell.length_b   1.000
_cell.length_c   1.000
_cell.angle_alpha   90.00
_cell.angle_beta   90.00
_cell.angle_gamma   90.00
#
_symmetry.space_group_name_H-M   'P 1'
#
loop_
_entity.id
_entity.type
_entity.pdbx_description
1 polymer ?
#
loop_
_entity_poly.entity_id
_entity_poly.type
_entity_poly.pdbx_seq_one_letter_code
_entity_poly.pdbx_strand_id
1 'polypeptide(L)'
;MRIVIDLQGAQTESRFRGIGRYSIAIARGIIRNNSRHEIFIALSAMLDESIADIKAQFADLLPAENIVVWHAVGPVRAMDQGNEWRRESAELIREAFLESLCPDVVFITSLFEGHVDDAATSVHKFSRQYKVAVLHHDLIPLVQAETYLQDDVYKPYYLQKVEWLKNADLLLTNSAYTAQEAIEHLHLQGDHVQNIAAAVDSQFCMAEVAASEKETVLGQYGIQREFMLYAPGGFDSRKNFKRLIEAYAGLSDALRRSHQLVIVSKLSIGDRQYLESLASGNGLQQGELVLTGYVPEDELIQLYRLCKLFIFASLHEGFGLPVLEAMSCGAPVIGSNVTSIPEVIGNPEALFDPYSVSSMRDKIAQCLTDDTFLARLKEMAQQQARNFSWDKAAVTALEAFEKIAVEDTGTAQVLPEALIQKILAISQGQPDDRDLRLCATAIDYNLKTAELYQIDDKSLNWRVEGPFDSSYSLALVNREFARALSADGVEVLLHSTEGPGDFAPDASFMAQSENSDLLAFYNQCQTRKSNEKIDIISRNIYPPRVTKMDAKVKFLHCYAWEETGFPQPWINEFNRELDGVLCTSEHVRNILIDNGLNVPAFVVGNGCDHWLNIPAETTKDVDHGTFRFLHVSSCFPRKGIQAMLQAWGKAFTRRDNVILIIKTFNNPHNEIDAWLAQAQAQFIDYPKVELIKEDMSATELKGLYESCDVLVAPGCAEGFGLPIAEAMLSGLPAIVTNWSGQLDFVNSQNSWLVDYQFTRVKTHFGLFSSAWASVDIDNLTDALKAAASTDKSVLRDMANAGRELLLQQFTWKAVADRSCQAVKTLRAHIDIAQHRARIGWLTTWNTKCGIATYSQHLVESAPHGADVVFAPQVSAGDLVCADEEFVLRNWIVGKESNYLENLQPHIDALRLDVIVIQFNYGFFNHRELSAFIRRQHDAGRSVVMTMHSTVDPLEKEPSWNFRLAEMKEALALCDRLLVHSIADMNRLKDLGLTANVALFPHGVINYSAASVTRQQQSLPLIASYGFCLPHKGLMELVESVHRLKQAGKPVRLRLVNAEYPVGESRDLVAELKAAAQRLGVTDLIDMHNDFLPDAESLRLLSEADLLIFAYQNTGESASGAVRYGMATQKPVAVTPLAIFDDLDDAVFKFDGCSVDDISQGIDRILNSIREQNSWATRTQQRADAWREQHDYQAVSRRLVNMCQGLAKAKYFK
;
A
#
# COMPACT_ATOMS: atom_id res chain seq x y z
N MET A 1 -17.02 6.92 -30.56
CA MET A 1 -16.94 5.50 -30.19
C MET A 1 -15.97 5.34 -29.04
N ARG A 2 -16.25 4.40 -28.14
CA ARG A 2 -15.36 3.90 -27.10
C ARG A 2 -14.83 2.53 -27.50
N ILE A 3 -13.51 2.37 -27.49
CA ILE A 3 -12.80 1.14 -27.87
C ILE A 3 -12.06 0.63 -26.64
N VAL A 4 -12.27 -0.63 -26.26
CA VAL A 4 -11.50 -1.28 -25.20
C VAL A 4 -10.59 -2.33 -25.84
N ILE A 5 -9.28 -2.17 -25.69
CA ILE A 5 -8.28 -3.12 -26.17
C ILE A 5 -7.97 -4.08 -25.03
N ASP A 6 -8.37 -5.34 -25.15
CA ASP A 6 -7.96 -6.41 -24.25
C ASP A 6 -6.58 -6.91 -24.65
N LEU A 7 -5.61 -6.64 -23.77
CA LEU A 7 -4.19 -6.78 -24.05
C LEU A 7 -3.55 -7.96 -23.30
N GLN A 8 -4.34 -8.97 -22.91
CA GLN A 8 -3.81 -10.18 -22.26
C GLN A 8 -2.71 -10.87 -23.06
N GLY A 9 -2.72 -10.81 -24.40
CA GLY A 9 -1.63 -11.35 -25.23
C GLY A 9 -0.24 -10.71 -24.98
N ALA A 10 -0.19 -9.51 -24.38
CA ALA A 10 1.05 -8.89 -23.92
C ALA A 10 1.38 -9.20 -22.45
N GLN A 11 0.47 -9.83 -21.71
CA GLN A 11 0.63 -10.20 -20.30
C GLN A 11 1.09 -11.65 -20.13
N THR A 12 0.70 -12.56 -21.03
CA THR A 12 1.04 -13.99 -20.97
C THR A 12 2.48 -14.28 -21.42
N GLU A 13 2.86 -15.55 -21.46
CA GLU A 13 4.12 -16.05 -22.06
C GLU A 13 4.31 -15.61 -23.53
N SER A 14 3.24 -15.15 -24.20
CA SER A 14 3.31 -14.52 -25.52
C SER A 14 4.13 -13.22 -25.52
N ARG A 15 4.30 -12.56 -24.36
CA ARG A 15 5.11 -11.32 -24.21
C ARG A 15 6.57 -11.47 -24.65
N PHE A 16 7.12 -12.68 -24.56
CA PHE A 16 8.48 -12.99 -24.98
C PHE A 16 8.56 -13.48 -26.44
N ARG A 17 7.45 -13.45 -27.19
CA ARG A 17 7.32 -13.99 -28.56
C ARG A 17 6.65 -12.96 -29.48
N GLY A 18 6.48 -13.33 -30.76
CA GLY A 18 5.91 -12.43 -31.77
C GLY A 18 4.50 -11.92 -31.45
N ILE A 19 3.64 -12.75 -30.83
CA ILE A 19 2.25 -12.38 -30.50
C ILE A 19 2.19 -11.21 -29.48
N GLY A 20 3.02 -11.25 -28.43
CA GLY A 20 3.06 -10.15 -27.46
C GLY A 20 3.54 -8.85 -28.08
N ARG A 21 4.55 -8.92 -28.96
CA ARG A 21 5.03 -7.75 -29.72
C ARG A 21 3.95 -7.19 -30.64
N TYR A 22 3.24 -8.06 -31.35
CA TYR A 22 2.11 -7.66 -32.19
C TYR A 22 1.03 -6.96 -31.39
N SER A 23 0.67 -7.51 -30.23
CA SER A 23 -0.33 -6.95 -29.32
C SER A 23 0.04 -5.53 -28.90
N ILE A 24 1.28 -5.31 -28.44
CA ILE A 24 1.76 -3.96 -28.07
C ILE A 24 1.80 -3.03 -29.28
N ALA A 25 2.39 -3.47 -30.39
CA ALA A 25 2.63 -2.62 -31.55
C ALA A 25 1.34 -2.17 -32.25
N ILE A 26 0.35 -3.07 -32.40
CA ILE A 26 -0.95 -2.70 -32.97
C ILE A 26 -1.72 -1.78 -32.03
N ALA A 27 -1.70 -2.03 -30.71
CA ALA A 27 -2.37 -1.17 -29.74
C ALA A 27 -1.77 0.24 -29.72
N ARG A 28 -0.44 0.37 -29.69
CA ARG A 28 0.26 1.66 -29.81
C ARG A 28 -0.05 2.35 -31.13
N GLY A 29 -0.07 1.60 -32.23
CA GLY A 29 -0.46 2.09 -33.55
C GLY A 29 -1.88 2.66 -33.56
N ILE A 30 -2.85 1.93 -33.01
CA ILE A 30 -4.25 2.38 -32.91
C ILE A 30 -4.35 3.67 -32.08
N ILE A 31 -3.71 3.72 -30.91
CA ILE A 31 -3.77 4.90 -30.03
C ILE A 31 -3.12 6.11 -30.68
N ARG A 32 -1.94 5.96 -31.28
CA ARG A 32 -1.21 7.06 -31.93
C ARG A 32 -1.94 7.62 -33.16
N ASN A 33 -2.66 6.78 -33.89
CA ASN A 33 -3.43 7.20 -35.08
C ASN A 33 -4.88 7.58 -34.74
N ASN A 34 -5.29 7.49 -33.48
CA ASN A 34 -6.61 7.89 -33.03
C ASN A 34 -6.67 9.40 -32.75
N SER A 35 -7.69 10.06 -33.29
CA SER A 35 -7.96 11.50 -33.05
C SER A 35 -9.36 11.79 -32.50
N ARG A 36 -10.23 10.77 -32.39
CA ARG A 36 -11.67 10.98 -32.15
C ARG A 36 -12.34 9.96 -31.23
N HIS A 37 -11.71 8.83 -30.97
CA HIS A 37 -12.27 7.75 -30.16
C HIS A 37 -11.72 7.82 -28.74
N GLU A 38 -12.53 7.36 -27.80
CA GLU A 38 -12.07 7.10 -26.44
C GLU A 38 -11.49 5.69 -26.41
N ILE A 39 -10.24 5.53 -25.96
CA ILE A 39 -9.57 4.23 -25.94
C ILE A 39 -9.25 3.85 -24.50
N PHE A 40 -9.53 2.60 -24.16
CA PHE A 40 -9.10 1.96 -22.93
C PHE A 40 -8.20 0.75 -23.26
N ILE A 41 -7.24 0.47 -22.39
CA ILE A 41 -6.54 -0.81 -22.35
C ILE A 41 -7.03 -1.57 -21.13
N ALA A 42 -7.48 -2.80 -21.31
CA ALA A 42 -7.87 -3.69 -20.22
C ALA A 42 -6.80 -4.75 -19.96
N LEU A 43 -6.36 -4.85 -18.70
CA LEU A 43 -5.35 -5.80 -18.22
C LEU A 43 -5.94 -6.69 -17.11
N SER A 44 -5.51 -7.94 -17.04
CA SER A 44 -5.91 -8.86 -15.98
C SER A 44 -5.00 -8.73 -14.75
N ALA A 45 -5.60 -8.62 -13.57
CA ALA A 45 -4.91 -8.68 -12.27
C ALA A 45 -4.34 -10.08 -11.97
N MET A 46 -4.79 -11.12 -12.68
CA MET A 46 -4.23 -12.47 -12.54
C MET A 46 -2.84 -12.60 -13.17
N LEU A 47 -2.45 -11.63 -14.02
CA LEU A 47 -1.16 -11.53 -14.68
C LEU A 47 -0.41 -10.27 -14.22
N ASP A 48 -0.37 -10.07 -12.91
CA ASP A 48 0.08 -8.84 -12.24
C ASP A 48 1.50 -8.39 -12.62
N GLU A 49 2.39 -9.34 -12.94
CA GLU A 49 3.81 -9.10 -13.22
C GLU A 49 4.06 -8.15 -14.39
N SER A 50 3.11 -8.11 -15.32
CA SER A 50 3.24 -7.38 -16.58
C SER A 50 2.65 -5.96 -16.52
N ILE A 51 1.83 -5.66 -15.50
CA ILE A 51 1.00 -4.46 -15.49
C ILE A 51 1.86 -3.19 -15.46
N ALA A 52 2.87 -3.13 -14.61
CA ALA A 52 3.75 -1.97 -14.48
C ALA A 52 4.52 -1.67 -15.79
N ASP A 53 5.11 -2.71 -16.39
CA ASP A 53 5.86 -2.61 -17.64
C ASP A 53 4.96 -2.19 -18.80
N ILE A 54 3.73 -2.70 -18.86
CA ILE A 54 2.75 -2.31 -19.87
C ILE A 54 2.33 -0.85 -19.65
N LYS A 55 1.96 -0.45 -18.42
CA LYS A 55 1.61 0.95 -18.11
C LYS A 55 2.74 1.91 -18.54
N ALA A 56 3.99 1.57 -18.24
CA ALA A 56 5.16 2.37 -18.66
C ALA A 56 5.28 2.48 -20.19
N GLN A 57 5.01 1.38 -20.92
CA GLN A 57 5.03 1.36 -22.39
C GLN A 57 3.91 2.16 -23.05
N PHE A 58 2.87 2.60 -22.35
CA PHE A 58 1.78 3.41 -22.91
C PHE A 58 1.71 4.83 -22.32
N ALA A 59 2.55 5.16 -21.34
CA ALA A 59 2.52 6.45 -20.64
C ALA A 59 2.70 7.68 -21.54
N ASP A 60 3.33 7.51 -22.71
CA ASP A 60 3.52 8.56 -23.72
C ASP A 60 2.31 8.76 -24.65
N LEU A 61 1.40 7.80 -24.72
CA LEU A 61 0.29 7.77 -25.68
C LEU A 61 -1.10 7.80 -25.03
N LEU A 62 -1.23 7.27 -23.81
CA LEU A 62 -2.51 7.07 -23.16
C LEU A 62 -2.42 7.49 -21.68
N PRO A 63 -3.39 8.28 -21.17
CA PRO A 63 -3.46 8.60 -19.75
C PRO A 63 -3.52 7.33 -18.89
N ALA A 64 -2.90 7.34 -17.72
CA ALA A 64 -2.81 6.16 -16.85
C ALA A 64 -4.19 5.65 -16.42
N GLU A 65 -5.15 6.57 -16.25
CA GLU A 65 -6.55 6.26 -15.97
C GLU A 65 -7.23 5.48 -17.11
N ASN A 66 -6.74 5.53 -18.35
CA ASN A 66 -7.32 4.76 -19.45
C ASN A 66 -6.74 3.34 -19.54
N ILE A 67 -5.85 2.95 -18.62
CA ILE A 67 -5.30 1.59 -18.51
C ILE A 67 -5.90 0.92 -17.27
N VAL A 68 -6.94 0.13 -17.48
CA VAL A 68 -7.76 -0.45 -16.43
C VAL A 68 -7.34 -1.89 -16.12
N VAL A 69 -7.43 -2.26 -14.85
CA VAL A 69 -7.09 -3.61 -14.38
C VAL A 69 -8.36 -4.27 -13.85
N TRP A 70 -8.65 -5.48 -14.31
CA TRP A 70 -9.81 -6.26 -13.88
C TRP A 70 -9.39 -7.49 -13.07
N HIS A 71 -10.20 -7.85 -12.08
CA HIS A 71 -9.95 -8.92 -11.13
C HIS A 71 -10.86 -10.12 -11.39
N ALA A 72 -10.38 -11.33 -11.10
CA ALA A 72 -11.16 -12.57 -11.11
C ALA A 72 -10.52 -13.62 -10.19
N VAL A 73 -11.17 -14.78 -10.06
CA VAL A 73 -10.68 -15.91 -9.26
C VAL A 73 -9.65 -16.69 -10.07
N GLY A 74 -8.39 -16.68 -9.62
CA GLY A 74 -7.31 -17.50 -10.15
C GLY A 74 -6.91 -18.65 -9.22
N PRO A 75 -6.09 -19.61 -9.69
CA PRO A 75 -5.60 -19.73 -11.07
C PRO A 75 -6.68 -20.24 -12.03
N VAL A 76 -6.53 -19.97 -13.33
CA VAL A 76 -7.47 -20.32 -14.42
C VAL A 76 -6.83 -21.13 -15.56
N ARG A 77 -5.53 -21.46 -15.46
CA ARG A 77 -4.81 -22.29 -16.44
C ARG A 77 -5.62 -23.53 -16.81
N ALA A 78 -5.89 -23.71 -18.11
CA ALA A 78 -6.72 -24.82 -18.56
C ALA A 78 -6.03 -26.19 -18.50
N MET A 79 -4.70 -26.23 -18.44
CA MET A 79 -3.94 -27.48 -18.29
C MET A 79 -4.05 -28.09 -16.89
N ASP A 80 -4.45 -27.30 -15.88
CA ASP A 80 -4.58 -27.75 -14.49
C ASP A 80 -6.01 -28.23 -14.21
N GLN A 81 -6.14 -29.44 -13.68
CA GLN A 81 -7.44 -29.99 -13.27
C GLN A 81 -8.02 -29.22 -12.07
N GLY A 82 -9.34 -29.00 -12.06
CA GLY A 82 -10.05 -28.29 -10.98
C GLY A 82 -10.23 -26.79 -11.22
N ASN A 83 -9.65 -26.24 -12.29
CA ASN A 83 -9.80 -24.83 -12.66
C ASN A 83 -11.03 -24.55 -13.54
N GLU A 84 -11.85 -25.54 -13.88
CA GLU A 84 -12.96 -25.41 -14.83
C GLU A 84 -13.93 -24.31 -14.40
N TRP A 85 -14.37 -24.33 -13.14
CA TRP A 85 -15.28 -23.31 -12.60
C TRP A 85 -14.62 -21.92 -12.52
N ARG A 86 -13.35 -21.86 -12.08
CA ARG A 86 -12.59 -20.60 -11.97
C ARG A 86 -12.42 -19.93 -13.32
N ARG A 87 -12.07 -20.69 -14.36
CA ARG A 87 -11.94 -20.21 -15.74
C ARG A 87 -13.28 -19.68 -16.25
N GLU A 88 -14.35 -20.46 -16.12
CA GLU A 88 -15.66 -20.05 -16.62
C GLU A 88 -16.21 -18.81 -15.90
N SER A 89 -15.99 -18.70 -14.59
CA SER A 89 -16.36 -17.51 -13.82
C SER A 89 -15.49 -16.30 -14.19
N ALA A 90 -14.18 -16.47 -14.38
CA ALA A 90 -13.28 -15.40 -14.81
C ALA A 90 -13.63 -14.85 -16.20
N GLU A 91 -14.02 -15.70 -17.15
CA GLU A 91 -14.48 -15.27 -18.48
C GLU A 91 -15.76 -14.41 -18.40
N LEU A 92 -16.72 -14.82 -17.55
CA LEU A 92 -17.95 -14.05 -17.30
C LEU A 92 -17.65 -12.71 -16.61
N ILE A 93 -16.81 -12.72 -15.57
CA ILE A 93 -16.41 -11.52 -14.84
C ILE A 93 -15.68 -10.55 -15.75
N ARG A 94 -14.76 -11.03 -16.59
CA ARG A 94 -14.06 -10.23 -17.58
C ARG A 94 -15.04 -9.54 -18.52
N GLU A 95 -15.92 -10.29 -19.18
CA GLU A 95 -16.85 -9.69 -20.15
C GLU A 95 -17.84 -8.71 -19.49
N ALA A 96 -18.29 -9.00 -18.26
CA ALA A 96 -19.12 -8.08 -17.48
C ALA A 96 -18.38 -6.79 -17.11
N PHE A 97 -17.10 -6.89 -16.73
CA PHE A 97 -16.26 -5.73 -16.50
C PHE A 97 -16.05 -4.91 -17.79
N LEU A 98 -15.71 -5.55 -18.91
CA LEU A 98 -15.54 -4.86 -20.20
C LEU A 98 -16.83 -4.16 -20.61
N GLU A 99 -17.99 -4.79 -20.45
CA GLU A 99 -19.30 -4.18 -20.72
C GLU A 99 -19.59 -2.97 -19.83
N SER A 100 -19.17 -3.01 -18.57
CA SER A 100 -19.37 -1.90 -17.61
C SER A 100 -18.62 -0.61 -17.97
N LEU A 101 -17.61 -0.72 -18.85
CA LEU A 101 -16.93 0.41 -19.47
C LEU A 101 -17.72 0.98 -20.65
N CYS A 102 -18.90 0.45 -20.99
CA CYS A 102 -19.73 0.87 -22.13
C CYS A 102 -19.00 0.95 -23.48
N PRO A 103 -18.23 -0.07 -23.91
CA PRO A 103 -17.54 -0.04 -25.19
C PRO A 103 -18.50 -0.17 -26.38
N ASP A 104 -18.20 0.48 -27.49
CA ASP A 104 -18.79 0.13 -28.79
C ASP A 104 -18.10 -1.11 -29.36
N VAL A 105 -16.77 -1.19 -29.20
CA VAL A 105 -15.92 -2.27 -29.69
C VAL A 105 -14.96 -2.72 -28.59
N VAL A 106 -14.90 -4.03 -28.35
CA VAL A 106 -13.81 -4.69 -27.62
C VAL A 106 -12.89 -5.37 -28.62
N PHE A 107 -11.61 -5.01 -28.60
CA PHE A 107 -10.58 -5.58 -29.45
C PHE A 107 -9.68 -6.52 -28.67
N ILE A 108 -9.75 -7.82 -28.96
CA ILE A 108 -8.92 -8.86 -28.34
C ILE A 108 -7.69 -9.10 -29.21
N THR A 109 -6.50 -8.78 -28.69
CA THR A 109 -5.26 -8.89 -29.49
C THR A 109 -4.74 -10.32 -29.65
N SER A 110 -5.14 -11.23 -28.75
CA SER A 110 -4.86 -12.67 -28.84
C SER A 110 -5.93 -13.48 -28.10
N LEU A 111 -6.76 -14.22 -28.84
CA LEU A 111 -7.85 -15.03 -28.26
C LEU A 111 -7.36 -16.39 -27.73
N PHE A 112 -6.28 -16.95 -28.28
CA PHE A 112 -5.81 -18.31 -28.00
C PHE A 112 -4.81 -18.37 -26.82
N GLU A 113 -5.01 -17.52 -25.82
CA GLU A 113 -4.29 -17.49 -24.54
C GLU A 113 -5.07 -18.25 -23.46
N GLY A 114 -4.41 -18.70 -22.38
CA GLY A 114 -5.04 -19.30 -21.18
C GLY A 114 -4.90 -20.82 -21.02
N HIS A 115 -4.15 -21.50 -21.90
CA HIS A 115 -3.92 -22.95 -21.75
C HIS A 115 -2.90 -23.24 -20.64
N VAL A 116 -1.76 -22.55 -20.68
CA VAL A 116 -0.61 -22.72 -19.77
C VAL A 116 -0.43 -21.54 -18.81
N ASP A 117 -1.23 -20.49 -18.96
CA ASP A 117 -1.18 -19.23 -18.23
C ASP A 117 -2.59 -18.84 -17.75
N ASP A 118 -2.66 -17.82 -16.90
CA ASP A 118 -3.90 -17.38 -16.25
C ASP A 118 -4.72 -16.37 -17.08
N ALA A 119 -4.55 -16.32 -18.40
CA ALA A 119 -5.44 -15.54 -19.23
C ALA A 119 -6.84 -16.17 -19.31
N ALA A 120 -7.87 -15.34 -19.21
CA ALA A 120 -9.25 -15.72 -19.46
C ALA A 120 -9.78 -14.84 -20.60
N THR A 121 -10.04 -15.46 -21.75
CA THR A 121 -10.58 -14.77 -22.92
C THR A 121 -11.75 -15.58 -23.48
N SER A 122 -12.80 -14.87 -23.88
CA SER A 122 -14.03 -15.40 -24.46
C SER A 122 -14.69 -14.34 -25.33
N VAL A 123 -15.67 -14.77 -26.14
CA VAL A 123 -16.46 -13.91 -27.03
C VAL A 123 -17.95 -14.14 -26.77
N HIS A 124 -18.66 -13.09 -26.34
CA HIS A 124 -20.10 -13.08 -26.08
C HIS A 124 -20.61 -14.16 -25.11
N LYS A 125 -19.80 -14.54 -24.12
CA LYS A 125 -20.21 -15.46 -23.05
C LYS A 125 -21.18 -14.79 -22.06
N PHE A 126 -20.97 -13.51 -21.78
CA PHE A 126 -21.83 -12.71 -20.90
C PHE A 126 -23.00 -12.10 -21.67
N SER A 127 -22.75 -11.22 -22.64
CA SER A 127 -23.78 -10.54 -23.43
C SER A 127 -23.32 -10.21 -24.86
N ARG A 128 -24.23 -9.62 -25.67
CA ARG A 128 -23.97 -9.14 -27.04
C ARG A 128 -24.20 -7.62 -27.19
N GLN A 129 -24.04 -6.85 -26.10
CA GLN A 129 -24.30 -5.40 -26.12
C GLN A 129 -23.26 -4.57 -26.88
N TYR A 130 -22.03 -5.07 -27.00
CA TYR A 130 -20.93 -4.43 -27.73
C TYR A 130 -20.41 -5.37 -28.82
N LYS A 131 -19.60 -4.83 -29.74
CA LYS A 131 -18.98 -5.60 -30.81
C LYS A 131 -17.63 -6.16 -30.40
N VAL A 132 -17.31 -7.37 -30.84
CA VAL A 132 -16.01 -8.00 -30.56
C VAL A 132 -15.20 -8.16 -31.83
N ALA A 133 -14.04 -7.51 -31.86
CA ALA A 133 -13.01 -7.72 -32.86
C ALA A 133 -11.87 -8.58 -32.30
N VAL A 134 -11.35 -9.51 -33.09
CA VAL A 134 -10.23 -10.38 -32.69
C VAL A 134 -9.10 -10.27 -33.70
N LEU A 135 -7.86 -10.04 -33.23
CA LEU A 135 -6.67 -10.24 -34.06
C LEU A 135 -6.27 -11.71 -34.04
N HIS A 136 -6.27 -12.33 -35.22
CA HIS A 136 -5.94 -13.73 -35.38
C HIS A 136 -4.70 -13.92 -36.25
N HIS A 137 -3.89 -14.92 -35.88
CA HIS A 137 -2.54 -15.07 -36.39
C HIS A 137 -2.36 -16.25 -37.34
N ASP A 138 -2.94 -17.41 -37.02
CA ASP A 138 -2.93 -18.63 -37.85
C ASP A 138 -3.90 -19.71 -37.30
N LEU A 139 -4.30 -20.65 -38.17
CA LEU A 139 -5.04 -21.86 -37.80
C LEU A 139 -4.18 -23.13 -37.89
N ILE A 140 -2.86 -23.02 -37.71
CA ILE A 140 -1.93 -24.16 -37.88
C ILE A 140 -2.37 -25.38 -37.06
N PRO A 141 -2.73 -25.27 -35.77
CA PRO A 141 -3.17 -26.44 -35.01
C PRO A 141 -4.46 -27.07 -35.56
N LEU A 142 -5.38 -26.28 -36.11
CA LEU A 142 -6.62 -26.78 -36.72
C LEU A 142 -6.34 -27.51 -38.04
N VAL A 143 -5.52 -26.90 -38.91
CA VAL A 143 -5.18 -27.44 -40.23
C VAL A 143 -4.31 -28.69 -40.11
N GLN A 144 -3.44 -28.74 -39.10
CA GLN A 144 -2.54 -29.86 -38.80
C GLN A 144 -2.95 -30.58 -37.50
N ALA A 145 -4.24 -30.88 -37.36
CA ALA A 145 -4.81 -31.48 -36.14
C ALA A 145 -4.12 -32.82 -35.76
N GLU A 146 -3.69 -33.62 -36.73
CA GLU A 146 -2.97 -34.87 -36.51
C GLU A 146 -1.60 -34.67 -35.84
N THR A 147 -1.04 -33.46 -35.92
CA THR A 147 0.25 -33.12 -35.30
C THR A 147 0.07 -32.38 -33.97
N TYR A 148 -0.83 -31.39 -33.93
CA TYR A 148 -0.91 -30.46 -32.78
C TYR A 148 -2.10 -30.69 -31.84
N LEU A 149 -3.15 -31.38 -32.27
CA LEU A 149 -4.35 -31.64 -31.46
C LEU A 149 -4.44 -33.11 -31.03
N GLN A 150 -3.34 -33.61 -30.48
CA GLN A 150 -3.21 -34.98 -29.98
C GLN A 150 -3.41 -35.08 -28.45
N ASP A 151 -3.30 -33.96 -27.73
CA ASP A 151 -3.47 -33.91 -26.28
C ASP A 151 -4.96 -33.76 -25.89
N ASP A 152 -5.41 -34.57 -24.93
CA ASP A 152 -6.82 -34.66 -24.51
C ASP A 152 -7.32 -33.43 -23.74
N VAL A 153 -6.42 -32.58 -23.23
CA VAL A 153 -6.77 -31.33 -22.53
C VAL A 153 -6.70 -30.14 -23.48
N TYR A 154 -5.62 -30.04 -24.26
CA TYR A 154 -5.40 -28.94 -25.20
C TYR A 154 -6.41 -28.95 -26.35
N LYS A 155 -6.79 -30.14 -26.86
CA LYS A 155 -7.70 -30.22 -28.01
C LYS A 155 -9.11 -29.65 -27.72
N PRO A 156 -9.84 -30.07 -26.68
CA PRO A 156 -11.12 -29.46 -26.34
C PRO A 156 -11.01 -27.95 -26.08
N TYR A 157 -9.93 -27.52 -25.42
CA TYR A 157 -9.67 -26.10 -25.14
C TYR A 157 -9.50 -25.28 -26.42
N TYR A 158 -8.63 -25.73 -27.33
CA TYR A 158 -8.39 -25.06 -28.61
C TYR A 158 -9.66 -25.01 -29.47
N LEU A 159 -10.43 -26.11 -29.53
CA LEU A 159 -11.69 -26.14 -30.28
C LEU A 159 -12.75 -25.20 -29.69
N GLN A 160 -12.79 -25.01 -28.37
CA GLN A 160 -13.64 -24.01 -27.74
C GLN A 160 -13.24 -22.58 -28.16
N LYS A 161 -11.93 -22.27 -28.20
CA LYS A 161 -11.43 -20.98 -28.71
C LYS A 161 -11.80 -20.77 -30.18
N VAL A 162 -11.77 -21.82 -31.00
CA VAL A 162 -12.23 -21.77 -32.40
C VAL A 162 -13.73 -21.42 -32.48
N GLU A 163 -14.58 -21.99 -31.63
CA GLU A 163 -15.99 -21.63 -31.59
C GLU A 163 -16.21 -20.18 -31.13
N TRP A 164 -15.42 -19.66 -30.20
CA TRP A 164 -15.45 -18.23 -29.86
C TRP A 164 -14.96 -17.34 -30.99
N LEU A 165 -13.92 -17.74 -31.72
CA LEU A 165 -13.43 -17.01 -32.88
C LEU A 165 -14.51 -16.87 -33.95
N LYS A 166 -15.29 -17.94 -34.20
CA LYS A 166 -16.44 -17.92 -35.13
C LYS A 166 -17.57 -16.98 -34.70
N ASN A 167 -17.67 -16.71 -33.39
CA ASN A 167 -18.70 -15.86 -32.83
C ASN A 167 -18.31 -14.36 -32.79
N ALA A 168 -17.07 -14.01 -33.12
CA ALA A 168 -16.62 -12.61 -33.19
C ALA A 168 -17.35 -11.86 -34.30
N ASP A 169 -17.64 -10.57 -34.07
CA ASP A 169 -18.26 -9.70 -35.08
C ASP A 169 -17.29 -9.29 -36.19
N LEU A 170 -15.98 -9.27 -35.87
CA LEU A 170 -14.91 -8.93 -36.83
C LEU A 170 -13.64 -9.72 -36.53
N LEU A 171 -13.06 -10.30 -37.57
CA LEU A 171 -11.78 -10.98 -37.55
C LEU A 171 -10.73 -10.13 -38.27
N LEU A 172 -9.78 -9.59 -37.52
CA LEU A 172 -8.59 -8.97 -38.08
C LEU A 172 -7.51 -10.04 -38.29
N THR A 173 -6.83 -10.00 -39.42
CA THR A 173 -5.78 -10.98 -39.75
C THR A 173 -4.47 -10.29 -40.11
N ASN A 174 -3.36 -10.97 -39.80
CA ASN A 174 -2.01 -10.50 -40.05
C ASN A 174 -1.53 -10.70 -41.50
N SER A 175 -2.24 -11.48 -42.31
CA SER A 175 -1.89 -11.80 -43.70
C SER A 175 -3.14 -12.09 -44.52
N ALA A 176 -3.04 -11.98 -45.86
CA ALA A 176 -4.16 -12.38 -46.72
C ALA A 176 -4.32 -13.91 -46.76
N TYR A 177 -3.23 -14.66 -46.60
CA TYR A 177 -3.28 -16.11 -46.44
C TYR A 177 -4.09 -16.53 -45.20
N THR A 178 -3.82 -15.96 -44.03
CA THR A 178 -4.57 -16.24 -42.79
C THR A 178 -6.05 -15.85 -42.94
N ALA A 179 -6.34 -14.75 -43.64
CA ALA A 179 -7.71 -14.36 -43.95
C ALA A 179 -8.45 -15.45 -44.76
N GLN A 180 -7.81 -15.96 -45.81
CA GLN A 180 -8.37 -17.02 -46.64
C GLN A 180 -8.52 -18.33 -45.86
N GLU A 181 -7.52 -18.70 -45.06
CA GLU A 181 -7.54 -19.90 -44.22
C GLU A 181 -8.70 -19.85 -43.21
N ALA A 182 -8.94 -18.69 -42.59
CA ALA A 182 -10.07 -18.48 -41.70
C ALA A 182 -11.42 -18.60 -42.43
N ILE A 183 -11.58 -18.00 -43.61
CA ILE A 183 -12.81 -18.11 -44.42
C ILE A 183 -13.08 -19.58 -44.76
N GLU A 184 -12.07 -20.32 -45.21
CA GLU A 184 -12.20 -21.71 -45.65
C GLU A 184 -12.47 -22.68 -44.50
N HIS A 185 -11.65 -22.64 -43.45
CA HIS A 185 -11.69 -23.63 -42.36
C HIS A 185 -12.70 -23.31 -41.26
N LEU A 186 -13.07 -22.04 -41.09
CA LEU A 186 -14.07 -21.62 -40.11
C LEU A 186 -15.44 -21.33 -40.72
N HIS A 187 -15.54 -21.34 -42.06
CA HIS A 187 -16.76 -21.06 -42.81
C HIS A 187 -17.36 -19.66 -42.54
N LEU A 188 -16.49 -18.65 -42.43
CA LEU A 188 -16.87 -17.26 -42.19
C LEU A 188 -17.26 -16.54 -43.49
N GLN A 189 -18.12 -15.53 -43.39
CA GLN A 189 -18.41 -14.63 -44.49
C GLN A 189 -17.27 -13.63 -44.70
N GLY A 190 -16.98 -13.27 -45.95
CA GLY A 190 -15.81 -12.45 -46.29
C GLY A 190 -15.85 -11.02 -45.74
N ASP A 191 -17.03 -10.48 -45.47
CA ASP A 191 -17.23 -9.16 -44.84
C ASP A 191 -16.93 -9.16 -43.33
N HIS A 192 -16.83 -10.33 -42.70
CA HIS A 192 -16.42 -10.49 -41.30
C HIS A 192 -14.90 -10.57 -41.13
N VAL A 193 -14.12 -10.64 -42.23
CA VAL A 193 -12.66 -10.83 -42.18
C VAL A 193 -11.94 -9.68 -42.86
N GLN A 194 -11.07 -8.99 -42.13
CA GLN A 194 -10.25 -7.89 -42.64
C GLN A 194 -8.77 -8.19 -42.45
N ASN A 195 -8.00 -8.23 -43.53
CA ASN A 195 -6.55 -8.24 -43.45
C ASN A 195 -6.05 -6.84 -43.11
N ILE A 196 -5.31 -6.71 -42.01
CA ILE A 196 -4.65 -5.47 -41.58
C ILE A 196 -3.13 -5.52 -41.79
N ALA A 197 -2.62 -6.65 -42.28
CA ALA A 197 -1.20 -7.01 -42.32
C ALA A 197 -0.54 -7.02 -40.93
N ALA A 198 0.75 -7.31 -40.89
CA ALA A 198 1.61 -7.07 -39.74
C ALA A 198 2.79 -6.18 -40.14
N ALA A 199 3.58 -5.75 -39.17
CA ALA A 199 4.79 -4.99 -39.40
C ALA A 199 5.88 -5.33 -38.38
N VAL A 200 7.08 -4.78 -38.58
CA VAL A 200 8.20 -4.93 -37.66
C VAL A 200 8.37 -3.68 -36.80
N ASP A 201 9.06 -3.82 -35.68
CA ASP A 201 9.44 -2.68 -34.86
C ASP A 201 10.46 -1.78 -35.60
N SER A 202 10.41 -0.48 -35.31
CA SER A 202 11.32 0.54 -35.85
C SER A 202 12.82 0.26 -35.64
N GLN A 203 13.20 -0.53 -34.62
CA GLN A 203 14.59 -0.94 -34.41
C GLN A 203 15.14 -1.86 -35.51
N PHE A 204 14.26 -2.59 -36.22
CA PHE A 204 14.61 -3.38 -37.40
C PHE A 204 14.76 -2.45 -38.59
N CYS A 205 15.87 -1.72 -38.62
CA CYS A 205 16.20 -0.78 -39.66
C CYS A 205 17.61 -1.01 -40.19
N MET A 206 17.87 -0.49 -41.39
CA MET A 206 19.21 -0.46 -41.94
C MET A 206 20.10 0.49 -41.12
N ALA A 207 21.20 -0.04 -40.60
CA ALA A 207 22.25 0.74 -39.96
C ALA A 207 23.61 0.06 -40.19
N GLU A 208 24.69 0.83 -40.17
CA GLU A 208 26.04 0.26 -40.15
C GLU A 208 26.31 -0.39 -38.79
N VAL A 209 26.86 -1.60 -38.80
CA VAL A 209 27.33 -2.30 -37.59
C VAL A 209 28.79 -1.93 -37.38
N ALA A 210 29.15 -1.44 -36.19
CA ALA A 210 30.53 -1.05 -35.90
C ALA A 210 31.47 -2.26 -36.01
N ALA A 211 32.73 -2.05 -36.43
CA ALA A 211 33.69 -3.13 -36.64
C ALA A 211 33.91 -3.97 -35.36
N SER A 212 33.95 -3.32 -34.19
CA SER A 212 34.08 -3.99 -32.89
C SER A 212 32.86 -4.83 -32.51
N GLU A 213 31.65 -4.34 -32.81
CA GLU A 213 30.39 -5.07 -32.55
C GLU A 213 30.29 -6.29 -33.47
N LYS A 214 30.64 -6.11 -34.75
CA LYS A 214 30.74 -7.20 -35.73
C LYS A 214 31.71 -8.29 -35.26
N GLU A 215 32.92 -7.94 -34.85
CA GLU A 215 33.90 -8.93 -34.37
C GLU A 215 33.40 -9.66 -33.11
N THR A 216 32.73 -8.94 -32.22
CA THR A 216 32.17 -9.48 -30.98
C THR A 216 31.04 -10.48 -31.27
N VAL A 217 30.00 -10.07 -31.99
CA VAL A 217 28.82 -10.92 -32.26
C VAL A 217 29.19 -12.15 -33.08
N LEU A 218 30.05 -12.01 -34.10
CA LEU A 218 30.48 -13.13 -34.92
C LEU A 218 31.38 -14.10 -34.13
N GLY A 219 32.30 -13.56 -33.32
CA GLY A 219 33.17 -14.34 -32.45
C GLY A 219 32.42 -15.15 -31.39
N GLN A 220 31.41 -14.55 -30.76
CA GLN A 220 30.54 -15.17 -29.76
C GLN A 220 29.86 -16.44 -30.28
N TYR A 221 29.42 -16.43 -31.54
CA TYR A 221 28.71 -17.55 -32.16
C TYR A 221 29.58 -18.45 -33.03
N GLY A 222 30.89 -18.19 -33.13
CA GLY A 222 31.80 -18.99 -33.96
C GLY A 222 31.57 -18.83 -35.47
N ILE A 223 31.07 -17.67 -35.89
CA ILE A 223 30.87 -17.31 -37.29
C ILE A 223 32.18 -16.72 -37.82
N GLN A 224 32.81 -17.40 -38.78
CA GLN A 224 34.17 -17.13 -39.26
C GLN A 224 34.22 -16.68 -40.72
N ARG A 225 33.09 -16.74 -41.42
CA ARG A 225 32.99 -16.51 -42.87
C ARG A 225 31.75 -15.66 -43.18
N GLU A 226 31.57 -15.29 -44.44
CA GLU A 226 30.24 -14.84 -44.88
C GLU A 226 29.22 -15.95 -44.55
N PHE A 227 27.97 -15.58 -44.28
CA PHE A 227 27.01 -16.56 -43.80
C PHE A 227 25.61 -16.31 -44.33
N MET A 228 24.89 -17.41 -44.51
CA MET A 228 23.45 -17.43 -44.70
C MET A 228 22.79 -17.58 -43.34
N LEU A 229 21.74 -16.80 -43.10
CA LEU A 229 21.03 -16.80 -41.83
C LEU A 229 19.66 -17.45 -42.01
N TYR A 230 19.33 -18.35 -41.08
CA TYR A 230 17.98 -18.86 -40.88
C TYR A 230 17.53 -18.67 -39.43
N ALA A 231 16.50 -17.84 -39.22
CA ALA A 231 15.98 -17.51 -37.89
C ALA A 231 14.46 -17.77 -37.81
N PRO A 232 14.00 -19.02 -37.70
CA PRO A 232 12.57 -19.36 -37.73
C PRO A 232 11.79 -19.06 -36.44
N GLY A 233 12.44 -18.68 -35.35
CA GLY A 233 11.80 -18.37 -34.07
C GLY A 233 11.39 -19.60 -33.23
N GLY A 234 11.93 -20.79 -33.52
CA GLY A 234 11.70 -22.02 -32.74
C GLY A 234 11.99 -23.30 -33.53
N PHE A 235 11.98 -24.45 -32.84
CA PHE A 235 12.20 -25.77 -33.45
C PHE A 235 10.88 -26.53 -33.58
N ASP A 236 10.38 -26.65 -34.82
CA ASP A 236 9.12 -27.30 -35.14
C ASP A 236 9.23 -27.93 -36.55
N SER A 237 8.48 -29.02 -36.80
CA SER A 237 8.50 -29.76 -38.07
C SER A 237 8.18 -28.87 -39.27
N ARG A 238 7.27 -27.90 -39.11
CA ARG A 238 6.88 -26.94 -40.16
C ARG A 238 8.00 -25.98 -40.54
N LYS A 239 9.02 -25.80 -39.69
CA LYS A 239 10.17 -24.93 -39.97
C LYS A 239 11.22 -25.62 -40.86
N ASN A 240 10.97 -26.84 -41.33
CA ASN A 240 11.70 -27.45 -42.45
C ASN A 240 13.24 -27.52 -42.33
N PHE A 241 13.78 -27.57 -41.11
CA PHE A 241 15.23 -27.58 -40.85
C PHE A 241 15.94 -28.66 -41.68
N LYS A 242 15.32 -29.85 -41.78
CA LYS A 242 15.90 -30.99 -42.47
C LYS A 242 16.23 -30.69 -43.93
N ARG A 243 15.23 -30.26 -44.71
CA ARG A 243 15.42 -30.02 -46.14
C ARG A 243 16.32 -28.83 -46.42
N LEU A 244 16.34 -27.82 -45.54
CA LEU A 244 17.27 -26.71 -45.64
C LEU A 244 18.73 -27.17 -45.47
N ILE A 245 19.00 -28.02 -44.47
CA ILE A 245 20.34 -28.59 -44.26
C ILE A 245 20.75 -29.47 -45.44
N GLU A 246 19.85 -30.31 -45.96
CA GLU A 246 20.08 -31.11 -47.16
C GLU A 246 20.38 -30.24 -48.41
N ALA A 247 19.66 -29.12 -48.57
CA ALA A 247 19.87 -28.19 -49.67
C ALA A 247 21.23 -27.50 -49.57
N TYR A 248 21.62 -27.06 -48.37
CA TYR A 248 22.93 -26.47 -48.11
C TYR A 248 24.07 -27.49 -48.32
N ALA A 249 23.90 -28.72 -47.84
CA ALA A 249 24.88 -29.79 -48.05
C ALA A 249 25.06 -30.15 -49.54
N GLY A 250 24.02 -29.96 -50.35
CA GLY A 250 24.07 -30.15 -51.80
C GLY A 250 24.82 -29.05 -52.57
N LEU A 251 25.23 -27.95 -51.94
CA LEU A 251 26.03 -26.91 -52.59
C LEU A 251 27.46 -27.39 -52.91
N SER A 252 28.09 -26.77 -53.90
CA SER A 252 29.49 -27.07 -54.24
C SER A 252 30.43 -26.80 -53.05
N ASP A 253 31.51 -27.58 -52.96
CA ASP A 253 32.52 -27.43 -51.90
C ASP A 253 33.10 -26.01 -51.83
N ALA A 254 33.23 -25.31 -52.97
CA ALA A 254 33.70 -23.94 -53.01
C ALA A 254 32.75 -22.98 -52.28
N LEU A 255 31.43 -23.16 -52.46
CA LEU A 255 30.42 -22.35 -51.78
C LEU A 255 30.36 -22.66 -50.28
N ARG A 256 30.34 -23.93 -49.88
CA ARG A 256 30.35 -24.32 -48.44
C ARG A 256 31.62 -23.89 -47.70
N ARG A 257 32.77 -23.84 -48.40
CA ARG A 257 34.02 -23.35 -47.82
C ARG A 257 34.06 -21.83 -47.63
N SER A 258 33.31 -21.07 -48.43
CA SER A 258 33.27 -19.60 -48.36
C SER A 258 32.10 -19.07 -47.53
N HIS A 259 31.03 -19.85 -47.37
CA HIS A 259 29.82 -19.42 -46.68
C HIS A 259 29.36 -20.44 -45.63
N GLN A 260 29.03 -19.99 -44.41
CA GLN A 260 28.43 -20.84 -43.37
C GLN A 260 26.90 -20.79 -43.42
N LEU A 261 26.23 -21.87 -43.02
CA LEU A 261 24.81 -21.83 -42.66
C LEU A 261 24.69 -21.57 -41.16
N VAL A 262 24.11 -20.44 -40.79
CA VAL A 262 23.87 -20.03 -39.40
C VAL A 262 22.39 -20.17 -39.09
N ILE A 263 22.06 -21.01 -38.10
CA ILE A 263 20.69 -21.25 -37.65
C ILE A 263 20.53 -20.67 -36.24
N VAL A 264 19.64 -19.68 -36.14
CA VAL A 264 19.23 -19.06 -34.89
C VAL A 264 17.90 -19.65 -34.44
N SER A 265 17.96 -20.52 -33.44
CA SER A 265 16.79 -21.15 -32.84
C SER A 265 17.11 -21.61 -31.43
N LYS A 266 16.17 -21.41 -30.50
CA LYS A 266 16.20 -22.10 -29.22
C LYS A 266 16.04 -23.60 -29.48
N LEU A 267 17.02 -24.39 -29.04
CA LEU A 267 17.10 -25.82 -29.28
C LEU A 267 17.32 -26.52 -27.94
N SER A 268 16.63 -27.64 -27.71
CA SER A 268 17.02 -28.55 -26.64
C SER A 268 18.33 -29.25 -26.99
N ILE A 269 18.96 -29.91 -26.00
CA ILE A 269 20.15 -30.73 -26.24
C ILE A 269 19.86 -31.80 -27.30
N GLY A 270 18.67 -32.41 -27.26
CA GLY A 270 18.24 -33.40 -28.24
C GLY A 270 18.08 -32.83 -29.65
N ASP A 271 17.46 -31.66 -29.78
CA ASP A 271 17.26 -31.01 -31.09
C ASP A 271 18.60 -30.63 -31.73
N ARG A 272 19.54 -30.11 -30.93
CA ARG A 272 20.90 -29.81 -31.39
C ARG A 272 21.61 -31.07 -31.91
N GLN A 273 21.60 -32.15 -31.12
CA GLN A 273 22.23 -33.41 -31.52
C GLN A 273 21.60 -33.99 -32.79
N TYR A 274 20.27 -33.88 -32.93
CA TYR A 274 19.56 -34.29 -34.14
C TYR A 274 20.04 -33.50 -35.36
N LEU A 275 20.13 -32.17 -35.28
CA LEU A 275 20.58 -31.33 -36.39
C LEU A 275 22.06 -31.54 -36.72
N GLU A 276 22.93 -31.72 -35.73
CA GLU A 276 24.36 -32.03 -35.92
C GLU A 276 24.56 -33.41 -36.57
N SER A 277 23.78 -34.40 -36.15
CA SER A 277 23.76 -35.74 -36.76
C SER A 277 23.26 -35.69 -38.20
N LEU A 278 22.20 -34.93 -38.46
CA LEU A 278 21.68 -34.73 -39.81
C LEU A 278 22.71 -34.03 -40.71
N ALA A 279 23.39 -33.00 -40.21
CA ALA A 279 24.45 -32.31 -40.93
C ALA A 279 25.61 -33.26 -41.30
N SER A 280 26.09 -34.01 -40.30
CA SER A 280 27.18 -34.98 -40.49
C SER A 280 26.79 -36.11 -41.46
N GLY A 281 25.55 -36.62 -41.34
CA GLY A 281 25.01 -37.65 -42.23
C GLY A 281 24.85 -37.21 -43.68
N ASN A 282 24.72 -35.89 -43.92
CA ASN A 282 24.72 -35.29 -45.26
C ASN A 282 26.11 -34.82 -45.72
N GLY A 283 27.19 -35.13 -45.00
CA GLY A 283 28.56 -34.86 -45.41
C GLY A 283 29.05 -33.42 -45.15
N LEU A 284 28.37 -32.67 -44.29
CA LEU A 284 28.85 -31.36 -43.83
C LEU A 284 30.06 -31.51 -42.92
N GLN A 285 31.07 -30.68 -43.15
CA GLN A 285 32.29 -30.64 -42.33
C GLN A 285 32.09 -29.78 -41.09
N GLN A 286 32.94 -29.98 -40.08
CA GLN A 286 32.92 -29.16 -38.87
C GLN A 286 33.08 -27.67 -39.20
N GLY A 287 32.18 -26.83 -38.67
CA GLY A 287 32.17 -25.40 -38.91
C GLY A 287 31.40 -24.94 -40.16
N GLU A 288 30.84 -25.85 -40.97
CA GLU A 288 29.96 -25.46 -42.09
C GLU A 288 28.54 -25.10 -41.64
N LEU A 289 28.05 -25.73 -40.56
CA LEU A 289 26.79 -25.42 -39.89
C LEU A 289 27.08 -24.82 -38.51
N VAL A 290 26.49 -23.67 -38.22
CA VAL A 290 26.55 -22.99 -36.93
C VAL A 290 25.15 -22.97 -36.33
N LEU A 291 24.98 -23.64 -35.19
CA LEU A 291 23.77 -23.57 -34.37
C LEU A 291 24.06 -22.61 -33.22
N THR A 292 23.42 -21.45 -33.18
CA THR A 292 23.73 -20.41 -32.16
C THR A 292 23.00 -20.66 -30.85
N GLY A 293 21.83 -21.31 -30.89
CA GLY A 293 20.92 -21.38 -29.75
C GLY A 293 20.01 -20.14 -29.69
N TYR A 294 19.66 -19.73 -28.47
CA TYR A 294 18.95 -18.47 -28.25
C TYR A 294 19.90 -17.29 -28.48
N VAL A 295 19.44 -16.29 -29.23
CA VAL A 295 20.18 -15.06 -29.53
C VAL A 295 19.35 -13.87 -29.04
N PRO A 296 19.92 -12.97 -28.22
CA PRO A 296 19.30 -11.71 -27.85
C PRO A 296 18.88 -10.87 -29.08
N GLU A 297 17.86 -10.04 -28.93
CA GLU A 297 17.27 -9.32 -30.07
C GLU A 297 18.22 -8.32 -30.73
N ASP A 298 18.96 -7.56 -29.93
CA ASP A 298 19.97 -6.60 -30.38
C ASP A 298 21.06 -7.30 -31.23
N GLU A 299 21.50 -8.47 -30.80
CA GLU A 299 22.44 -9.31 -31.54
C GLU A 299 21.80 -9.92 -32.80
N LEU A 300 20.52 -10.32 -32.74
CA LEU A 300 19.78 -10.83 -33.91
C LEU A 300 19.64 -9.75 -34.98
N ILE A 301 19.38 -8.50 -34.60
CA ILE A 301 19.35 -7.35 -35.52
C ILE A 301 20.71 -7.18 -36.22
N GLN A 302 21.82 -7.33 -35.49
CA GLN A 302 23.16 -7.30 -36.08
C GLN A 302 23.36 -8.46 -37.06
N LEU A 303 22.93 -9.68 -36.70
CA LEU A 303 23.02 -10.84 -37.59
C LEU A 303 22.20 -10.64 -38.88
N TYR A 304 21.01 -10.03 -38.81
CA TYR A 304 20.26 -9.64 -40.00
C TYR A 304 21.01 -8.65 -40.88
N ARG A 305 21.65 -7.62 -40.28
CA ARG A 305 22.43 -6.61 -41.02
C ARG A 305 23.71 -7.17 -41.65
N LEU A 306 24.29 -8.20 -41.03
CA LEU A 306 25.58 -8.79 -41.41
C LEU A 306 25.46 -9.98 -42.35
N CYS A 307 24.32 -10.65 -42.42
CA CYS A 307 24.18 -11.86 -43.23
C CYS A 307 24.31 -11.55 -44.73
N LYS A 308 24.89 -12.50 -45.47
CA LYS A 308 24.98 -12.42 -46.93
C LYS A 308 23.61 -12.62 -47.59
N LEU A 309 22.82 -13.50 -46.99
CA LEU A 309 21.50 -13.92 -47.45
C LEU A 309 20.69 -14.42 -46.26
N PHE A 310 19.45 -13.96 -46.14
CA PHE A 310 18.47 -14.55 -45.23
C PHE A 310 17.60 -15.55 -46.00
N ILE A 311 17.44 -16.74 -45.42
CA ILE A 311 16.67 -17.84 -46.02
C ILE A 311 15.50 -18.15 -45.10
N PHE A 312 14.28 -18.29 -45.62
CA PHE A 312 13.13 -18.66 -44.82
C PHE A 312 12.35 -19.84 -45.43
N ALA A 313 12.63 -21.05 -44.94
CA ALA A 313 12.22 -22.32 -45.57
C ALA A 313 10.96 -22.96 -44.97
N SER A 314 10.22 -22.25 -44.11
CA SER A 314 9.02 -22.77 -43.44
C SER A 314 7.97 -23.29 -44.43
N LEU A 315 7.30 -24.39 -44.07
CA LEU A 315 6.22 -25.03 -44.83
C LEU A 315 4.86 -24.37 -44.59
N HIS A 316 4.68 -23.75 -43.42
CA HIS A 316 3.42 -23.10 -43.04
C HIS A 316 3.69 -21.98 -42.04
N GLU A 317 3.29 -20.75 -42.38
CA GLU A 317 3.33 -19.57 -41.50
C GLU A 317 2.09 -18.70 -41.65
N GLY A 318 1.63 -18.11 -40.53
CA GLY A 318 0.58 -17.10 -40.54
C GLY A 318 1.00 -15.77 -41.17
N PHE A 319 2.24 -15.32 -40.95
CA PHE A 319 2.79 -14.13 -41.63
C PHE A 319 4.26 -14.31 -42.07
N GLY A 320 5.12 -14.78 -41.16
CA GLY A 320 6.56 -14.90 -41.41
C GLY A 320 7.35 -13.63 -41.04
N LEU A 321 7.17 -13.12 -39.82
CA LEU A 321 7.85 -11.90 -39.32
C LEU A 321 9.37 -11.85 -39.57
N PRO A 322 10.14 -12.94 -39.37
CA PRO A 322 11.60 -12.91 -39.60
C PRO A 322 12.00 -12.50 -41.02
N VAL A 323 11.14 -12.79 -42.01
CA VAL A 323 11.33 -12.35 -43.40
C VAL A 323 11.32 -10.82 -43.46
N LEU A 324 10.30 -10.20 -42.89
CA LEU A 324 10.16 -8.75 -42.89
C LEU A 324 11.23 -8.07 -42.02
N GLU A 325 11.63 -8.67 -40.89
CA GLU A 325 12.72 -8.19 -40.03
C GLU A 325 14.04 -8.13 -40.82
N ALA A 326 14.39 -9.23 -41.50
CA ALA A 326 15.59 -9.30 -42.33
C ALA A 326 15.55 -8.29 -43.48
N MET A 327 14.43 -8.17 -44.18
CA MET A 327 14.25 -7.18 -45.26
C MET A 327 14.42 -5.74 -44.76
N SER A 328 13.87 -5.43 -43.58
CA SER A 328 13.91 -4.09 -42.98
C SER A 328 15.31 -3.72 -42.47
N CYS A 329 16.09 -4.72 -42.04
CA CYS A 329 17.53 -4.60 -41.75
C CYS A 329 18.41 -4.53 -43.00
N GLY A 330 17.84 -4.71 -44.20
CA GLY A 330 18.54 -4.61 -45.48
C GLY A 330 19.21 -5.90 -45.95
N ALA A 331 18.83 -7.06 -45.42
CA ALA A 331 19.30 -8.35 -45.90
C ALA A 331 18.64 -8.71 -47.24
N PRO A 332 19.38 -9.29 -48.21
CA PRO A 332 18.77 -10.01 -49.31
C PRO A 332 18.00 -11.23 -48.76
N VAL A 333 16.77 -11.45 -49.23
CA VAL A 333 15.89 -12.50 -48.69
C VAL A 333 15.40 -13.44 -49.79
N ILE A 334 15.43 -14.73 -49.51
CA ILE A 334 14.71 -15.76 -50.26
C ILE A 334 13.83 -16.60 -49.32
N GLY A 335 12.71 -17.11 -49.81
CA GLY A 335 11.80 -17.88 -48.97
C GLY A 335 10.88 -18.84 -49.71
N SER A 336 10.13 -19.61 -48.95
CA SER A 336 9.14 -20.55 -49.45
C SER A 336 8.06 -19.90 -50.33
N ASN A 337 7.60 -20.59 -51.37
CA ASN A 337 6.52 -20.13 -52.25
C ASN A 337 5.10 -20.49 -51.76
N VAL A 338 4.94 -20.87 -50.48
CA VAL A 338 3.67 -21.31 -49.89
C VAL A 338 3.25 -20.44 -48.71
N THR A 339 1.96 -20.46 -48.38
CA THR A 339 1.35 -19.69 -47.28
C THR A 339 1.54 -18.18 -47.41
N SER A 340 1.85 -17.47 -46.31
CA SER A 340 2.01 -16.00 -46.27
C SER A 340 3.36 -15.48 -46.76
N ILE A 341 4.36 -16.34 -46.99
CA ILE A 341 5.70 -15.89 -47.38
C ILE A 341 5.76 -15.16 -48.74
N PRO A 342 5.01 -15.60 -49.78
CA PRO A 342 4.95 -14.88 -51.06
C PRO A 342 4.46 -13.43 -50.94
N GLU A 343 3.48 -13.15 -50.08
CA GLU A 343 2.95 -11.79 -49.90
C GLU A 343 3.92 -10.88 -49.12
N VAL A 344 4.66 -11.43 -48.15
CA VAL A 344 5.67 -10.67 -47.41
C VAL A 344 6.86 -10.32 -48.31
N ILE A 345 7.37 -11.29 -49.08
CA ILE A 345 8.50 -11.09 -49.99
C ILE A 345 8.13 -10.22 -51.19
N GLY A 346 6.89 -10.31 -51.68
CA GLY A 346 6.37 -9.47 -52.78
C GLY A 346 7.03 -9.67 -54.14
N ASN A 347 7.91 -10.68 -54.28
CA ASN A 347 8.64 -10.98 -55.51
C ASN A 347 8.76 -12.50 -55.76
N PRO A 348 8.13 -13.03 -56.84
CA PRO A 348 8.21 -14.45 -57.19
C PRO A 348 9.64 -14.97 -57.46
N GLU A 349 10.56 -14.11 -57.93
CA GLU A 349 11.94 -14.54 -58.24
C GLU A 349 12.76 -14.91 -56.99
N ALA A 350 12.35 -14.38 -55.83
CA ALA A 350 12.96 -14.64 -54.53
C ALA A 350 12.39 -15.90 -53.85
N LEU A 351 11.45 -16.59 -54.51
CA LEU A 351 10.78 -17.75 -53.93
C LEU A 351 11.37 -19.08 -54.41
N PHE A 352 11.23 -20.11 -53.59
CA PHE A 352 11.54 -21.51 -53.91
C PHE A 352 10.44 -22.46 -53.42
N ASP A 353 10.31 -23.63 -54.05
CA ASP A 353 9.47 -24.72 -53.51
C ASP A 353 10.14 -25.34 -52.27
N PRO A 354 9.55 -25.22 -51.06
CA PRO A 354 10.16 -25.69 -49.82
C PRO A 354 10.08 -27.21 -49.65
N TYR A 355 9.31 -27.92 -50.48
CA TYR A 355 9.27 -29.38 -50.48
C TYR A 355 10.38 -29.99 -51.35
N SER A 356 11.03 -29.18 -52.19
CA SER A 356 12.08 -29.59 -53.11
C SER A 356 13.46 -29.12 -52.66
N VAL A 357 14.28 -30.06 -52.22
CA VAL A 357 15.68 -29.81 -51.83
C VAL A 357 16.49 -29.19 -52.97
N SER A 358 16.27 -29.62 -54.21
CA SER A 358 16.96 -29.05 -55.37
C SER A 358 16.53 -27.61 -55.65
N SER A 359 15.24 -27.30 -55.52
CA SER A 359 14.73 -25.92 -55.68
C SER A 359 15.39 -24.96 -54.67
N MET A 360 15.46 -25.36 -53.40
CA MET A 360 16.15 -24.59 -52.36
C MET A 360 17.65 -24.43 -52.66
N ARG A 361 18.34 -25.53 -52.95
CA ARG A 361 19.77 -25.52 -53.27
C ARG A 361 20.09 -24.60 -54.44
N ASP A 362 19.33 -24.71 -55.53
CA ASP A 362 19.59 -23.97 -56.77
C ASP A 362 19.33 -22.47 -56.57
N LYS A 363 18.31 -22.11 -55.78
CA LYS A 363 18.05 -20.70 -55.41
C LYS A 363 19.15 -20.13 -54.51
N ILE A 364 19.62 -20.90 -53.52
CA ILE A 364 20.74 -20.52 -52.67
C ILE A 364 22.01 -20.34 -53.52
N ALA A 365 22.33 -21.31 -54.39
CA ALA A 365 23.50 -21.25 -55.27
C ALA A 365 23.45 -20.02 -56.20
N GLN A 366 22.28 -19.71 -56.76
CA GLN A 366 22.09 -18.50 -57.57
C GLN A 366 22.44 -17.24 -56.77
N CYS A 367 21.91 -17.10 -55.55
CA CYS A 367 22.18 -15.95 -54.69
C CYS A 367 23.67 -15.80 -54.32
N LEU A 368 24.38 -16.90 -54.14
CA LEU A 368 25.80 -16.89 -53.77
C LEU A 368 26.76 -16.74 -54.96
N THR A 369 26.28 -16.88 -56.20
CA THR A 369 27.14 -16.85 -57.41
C THR A 369 26.81 -15.73 -58.38
N ASP A 370 25.65 -15.09 -58.24
CA ASP A 370 25.20 -13.95 -59.04
C ASP A 370 25.01 -12.71 -58.14
N ASP A 371 26.07 -11.92 -58.00
CA ASP A 371 26.05 -10.68 -57.22
C ASP A 371 25.04 -9.64 -57.75
N THR A 372 24.72 -9.69 -59.05
CA THR A 372 23.72 -8.78 -59.66
C THR A 372 22.33 -9.18 -59.20
N PHE A 373 22.03 -10.48 -59.18
CA PHE A 373 20.79 -11.01 -58.64
C PHE A 373 20.66 -10.72 -57.13
N LEU A 374 21.72 -10.91 -56.35
CA LEU A 374 21.72 -10.63 -54.92
C LEU A 374 21.48 -9.14 -54.61
N ALA A 375 22.12 -8.23 -55.35
CA ALA A 375 21.91 -6.79 -55.23
C ALA A 375 20.46 -6.40 -55.57
N ARG A 376 19.89 -7.01 -56.62
CA ARG A 376 18.48 -6.81 -56.98
C ARG A 376 17.53 -7.31 -55.88
N LEU A 377 17.78 -8.48 -55.30
CA LEU A 377 17.00 -8.99 -54.17
C LEU A 377 17.03 -8.03 -52.97
N LYS A 378 18.20 -7.45 -52.68
CA LYS A 378 18.35 -6.47 -51.61
C LYS A 378 17.52 -5.21 -51.86
N GLU A 379 17.56 -4.66 -53.07
CA GLU A 379 16.77 -3.48 -53.43
C GLU A 379 15.27 -3.74 -53.33
N MET A 380 14.81 -4.89 -53.84
CA MET A 380 13.41 -5.27 -53.81
C MET A 380 12.92 -5.54 -52.38
N ALA A 381 13.73 -6.19 -51.55
CA ALA A 381 13.46 -6.39 -50.13
C ALA A 381 13.23 -5.05 -49.41
N GLN A 382 14.09 -4.06 -49.66
CA GLN A 382 13.95 -2.73 -49.07
C GLN A 382 12.70 -1.99 -49.56
N GLN A 383 12.36 -2.09 -50.84
CA GLN A 383 11.16 -1.46 -51.40
C GLN A 383 9.89 -2.10 -50.80
N GLN A 384 9.86 -3.42 -50.73
CA GLN A 384 8.72 -4.16 -50.21
C GLN A 384 8.53 -3.94 -48.70
N ALA A 385 9.60 -3.89 -47.91
CA ALA A 385 9.52 -3.66 -46.47
C ALA A 385 8.79 -2.35 -46.12
N ARG A 386 8.92 -1.30 -46.94
CA ARG A 386 8.23 0.00 -46.77
C ARG A 386 6.71 -0.08 -46.90
N ASN A 387 6.18 -1.17 -47.46
CA ASN A 387 4.74 -1.36 -47.58
C ASN A 387 4.09 -1.72 -46.25
N PHE A 388 4.85 -2.28 -45.31
CA PHE A 388 4.38 -2.71 -43.99
C PHE A 388 4.63 -1.63 -42.94
N SER A 389 3.58 -1.27 -42.20
CA SER A 389 3.68 -0.34 -41.07
C SER A 389 2.55 -0.60 -40.08
N TRP A 390 2.87 -0.58 -38.79
CA TRP A 390 1.86 -0.66 -37.73
C TRP A 390 0.87 0.50 -37.79
N ASP A 391 1.25 1.67 -38.33
CA ASP A 391 0.32 2.78 -38.53
C ASP A 391 -0.72 2.46 -39.62
N LYS A 392 -0.30 1.83 -40.73
CA LYS A 392 -1.23 1.41 -41.78
C LYS A 392 -2.18 0.32 -41.26
N ALA A 393 -1.66 -0.64 -40.50
CA ALA A 393 -2.45 -1.69 -39.87
C ALA A 393 -3.47 -1.11 -38.89
N ALA A 394 -3.04 -0.14 -38.08
CA ALA A 394 -3.89 0.55 -37.12
C ALA A 394 -5.01 1.36 -37.77
N VAL A 395 -4.70 2.14 -38.82
CA VAL A 395 -5.71 2.88 -39.59
C VAL A 395 -6.74 1.93 -40.19
N THR A 396 -6.28 0.82 -40.79
CA THR A 396 -7.18 -0.20 -41.35
C THR A 396 -8.06 -0.84 -40.27
N ALA A 397 -7.50 -1.11 -39.09
CA ALA A 397 -8.26 -1.65 -37.96
C ALA A 397 -9.31 -0.65 -37.46
N LEU A 398 -8.97 0.64 -37.31
CA LEU A 398 -9.90 1.70 -36.92
C LEU A 398 -11.06 1.84 -37.92
N GLU A 399 -10.76 1.86 -39.22
CA GLU A 399 -11.77 1.89 -40.28
C GLU A 399 -12.69 0.65 -40.23
N ALA A 400 -12.16 -0.52 -39.88
CA ALA A 400 -12.96 -1.72 -39.70
C ALA A 400 -13.83 -1.68 -38.45
N PHE A 401 -13.33 -1.14 -37.33
CA PHE A 401 -14.10 -0.92 -36.12
C PHE A 401 -15.28 0.03 -36.36
N GLU A 402 -15.06 1.11 -37.10
CA GLU A 402 -16.10 2.08 -37.45
C GLU A 402 -17.21 1.51 -38.32
N LYS A 403 -16.91 0.50 -39.15
CA LYS A 403 -17.92 -0.17 -39.99
C LYS A 403 -18.84 -1.08 -39.19
N ILE A 404 -18.35 -1.70 -38.11
CA ILE A 404 -19.13 -2.64 -37.29
C ILE A 404 -19.79 -1.97 -36.09
N ALA A 405 -19.27 -0.82 -35.65
CA ALA A 405 -19.82 -0.08 -34.53
C ALA A 405 -21.30 0.25 -34.78
N VAL A 406 -22.13 0.04 -33.76
CA VAL A 406 -23.58 0.22 -33.84
C VAL A 406 -23.93 1.64 -33.38
N GLU A 407 -24.90 2.30 -34.01
CA GLU A 407 -25.50 3.51 -33.44
C GLU A 407 -26.40 3.17 -32.24
N ASP A 408 -26.05 3.74 -31.08
CA ASP A 408 -26.85 3.94 -29.86
C ASP A 408 -27.63 2.71 -29.34
N THR A 409 -26.91 1.73 -28.80
CA THR A 409 -27.48 0.84 -27.78
C THR A 409 -27.40 1.57 -26.45
N GLY A 410 -28.51 2.17 -26.01
CA GLY A 410 -28.59 2.93 -24.76
C GLY A 410 -27.89 2.22 -23.59
N THR A 411 -27.29 3.01 -22.70
CA THR A 411 -26.48 2.58 -21.56
C THR A 411 -27.19 1.53 -20.70
N ALA A 412 -26.99 0.24 -21.00
CA ALA A 412 -27.41 -0.82 -20.10
C ALA A 412 -26.32 -0.96 -19.03
N GLN A 413 -26.64 -0.55 -17.81
CA GLN A 413 -25.78 -0.84 -16.67
C GLN A 413 -25.76 -2.36 -16.46
N VAL A 414 -24.57 -2.96 -16.47
CA VAL A 414 -24.40 -4.35 -16.05
C VAL A 414 -24.92 -4.48 -14.61
N LEU A 415 -26.02 -5.21 -14.44
CA LEU A 415 -26.56 -5.47 -13.11
C LEU A 415 -25.76 -6.61 -12.46
N PRO A 416 -25.18 -6.41 -11.26
CA PRO A 416 -24.45 -7.45 -10.54
C PRO A 416 -25.24 -8.77 -10.43
N GLU A 417 -26.57 -8.68 -10.33
CA GLU A 417 -27.46 -9.84 -10.29
C GLU A 417 -27.36 -10.71 -11.54
N ALA A 418 -27.28 -10.12 -12.73
CA ALA A 418 -27.19 -10.87 -13.99
C ALA A 418 -25.88 -11.66 -14.09
N LEU A 419 -24.77 -11.07 -13.64
CA LEU A 419 -23.48 -11.74 -13.53
C LEU A 419 -23.53 -12.89 -12.53
N ILE A 420 -24.07 -12.64 -11.33
CA ILE A 420 -24.22 -13.66 -10.30
C ILE A 420 -25.06 -14.84 -10.80
N GLN A 421 -26.18 -14.59 -11.48
CA GLN A 421 -27.01 -15.68 -12.04
C GLN A 421 -26.26 -16.53 -13.08
N LYS A 422 -25.43 -15.91 -13.93
CA LYS A 422 -24.60 -16.65 -14.90
C LYS A 422 -23.51 -17.46 -14.22
N ILE A 423 -22.87 -16.95 -13.16
CA ILE A 423 -21.87 -17.67 -12.38
C ILE A 423 -22.51 -18.87 -11.65
N LEU A 424 -23.71 -18.69 -11.09
CA LEU A 424 -24.49 -19.77 -10.46
C LEU A 424 -24.90 -20.87 -11.46
N ALA A 425 -24.98 -20.55 -12.74
CA ALA A 425 -25.33 -21.49 -13.80
C ALA A 425 -24.13 -22.29 -14.36
N ILE A 426 -22.90 -22.04 -13.89
CA ILE A 426 -21.73 -22.81 -14.30
C ILE A 426 -21.90 -24.26 -13.86
N SER A 427 -21.74 -25.19 -14.81
CA SER A 427 -22.00 -26.63 -14.59
C SER A 427 -20.73 -27.48 -14.47
N GLN A 428 -19.57 -26.94 -14.86
CA GLN A 428 -18.27 -27.62 -14.83
C GLN A 428 -17.47 -27.20 -13.60
N GLY A 429 -16.93 -28.17 -12.86
CA GLY A 429 -16.24 -27.93 -11.58
C GLY A 429 -17.18 -27.58 -10.42
N GLN A 430 -16.65 -27.49 -9.21
CA GLN A 430 -17.36 -27.04 -8.01
C GLN A 430 -16.47 -26.04 -7.24
N PRO A 431 -16.94 -24.82 -6.96
CA PRO A 431 -16.17 -23.87 -6.17
C PRO A 431 -16.16 -24.28 -4.69
N ASP A 432 -15.08 -23.96 -3.99
CA ASP A 432 -15.06 -23.98 -2.53
C ASP A 432 -15.43 -22.60 -1.93
N ASP A 433 -15.50 -22.52 -0.60
CA ASP A 433 -15.79 -21.28 0.12
C ASP A 433 -14.78 -20.16 -0.17
N ARG A 434 -13.52 -20.51 -0.48
CA ARG A 434 -12.48 -19.53 -0.81
C ARG A 434 -12.73 -18.97 -2.20
N ASP A 435 -13.04 -19.83 -3.18
CA ASP A 435 -13.39 -19.42 -4.54
C ASP A 435 -14.59 -18.46 -4.55
N LEU A 436 -15.63 -18.77 -3.76
CA LEU A 436 -16.81 -17.91 -3.66
C LEU A 436 -16.49 -16.54 -3.04
N ARG A 437 -15.65 -16.49 -2.00
CA ARG A 437 -15.20 -15.22 -1.39
C ARG A 437 -14.37 -14.39 -2.36
N LEU A 438 -13.39 -15.02 -3.03
CA LEU A 438 -12.55 -14.34 -4.03
C LEU A 438 -13.39 -13.85 -5.23
N CYS A 439 -14.40 -14.62 -5.64
CA CYS A 439 -15.32 -14.22 -6.70
C CYS A 439 -16.12 -12.98 -6.31
N ALA A 440 -16.67 -12.96 -5.09
CA ALA A 440 -17.40 -11.80 -4.58
C ALA A 440 -16.50 -10.56 -4.49
N THR A 441 -15.27 -10.71 -3.98
CA THR A 441 -14.29 -9.62 -3.93
C THR A 441 -13.92 -9.11 -5.31
N ALA A 442 -13.69 -10.01 -6.28
CA ALA A 442 -13.38 -9.62 -7.65
C ALA A 442 -14.53 -8.85 -8.32
N ILE A 443 -15.78 -9.29 -8.11
CA ILE A 443 -16.97 -8.58 -8.60
C ILE A 443 -17.05 -7.18 -7.98
N ASP A 444 -16.90 -7.07 -6.66
CA ASP A 444 -16.93 -5.80 -5.95
C ASP A 444 -15.84 -4.83 -6.45
N TYR A 445 -14.60 -5.33 -6.60
CA TYR A 445 -13.49 -4.53 -7.13
C TYR A 445 -13.75 -4.02 -8.55
N ASN A 446 -14.25 -4.89 -9.43
CA ASN A 446 -14.55 -4.52 -10.81
C ASN A 446 -15.71 -3.53 -10.89
N LEU A 447 -16.76 -3.69 -10.08
CA LEU A 447 -17.88 -2.74 -10.01
C LEU A 447 -17.38 -1.37 -9.54
N LYS A 448 -16.58 -1.34 -8.47
CA LYS A 448 -16.00 -0.11 -7.95
C LYS A 448 -15.13 0.61 -8.97
N THR A 449 -14.29 -0.14 -9.68
CA THR A 449 -13.45 0.38 -10.76
C THR A 449 -14.31 0.97 -11.87
N ALA A 450 -15.36 0.26 -12.31
CA ALA A 450 -16.29 0.76 -13.32
C ALA A 450 -17.02 2.04 -12.88
N GLU A 451 -17.48 2.12 -11.64
CA GLU A 451 -18.13 3.31 -11.08
C GLU A 451 -17.24 4.55 -11.16
N LEU A 452 -15.95 4.41 -10.81
CA LEU A 452 -14.98 5.51 -10.87
C LEU A 452 -14.74 5.99 -12.31
N TYR A 453 -14.70 5.09 -13.29
CA TYR A 453 -14.53 5.45 -14.70
C TYR A 453 -15.78 6.04 -15.34
N GLN A 454 -16.95 5.84 -14.73
CA GLN A 454 -18.20 6.49 -15.13
C GLN A 454 -18.35 7.91 -14.54
N ILE A 455 -17.34 8.45 -13.86
CA ILE A 455 -17.34 9.84 -13.37
C ILE A 455 -16.81 10.75 -14.49
N ASP A 456 -17.63 11.71 -14.93
CA ASP A 456 -17.22 12.76 -15.86
C ASP A 456 -16.68 13.97 -15.08
N ASP A 457 -15.38 14.23 -15.23
CA ASP A 457 -14.69 15.35 -14.58
C ASP A 457 -15.27 16.73 -14.98
N LYS A 458 -15.98 16.83 -16.11
CA LYS A 458 -16.57 18.09 -16.60
C LYS A 458 -17.95 18.38 -16.03
N SER A 459 -18.63 17.39 -15.46
CA SER A 459 -20.01 17.51 -14.95
C SER A 459 -20.15 16.82 -13.60
N LEU A 460 -19.18 17.05 -12.71
CA LEU A 460 -19.13 16.43 -11.39
C LEU A 460 -20.22 16.98 -10.49
N ASN A 461 -20.99 16.11 -9.83
CA ASN A 461 -21.87 16.49 -8.74
C ASN A 461 -21.38 15.98 -7.37
N TRP A 462 -21.42 16.85 -6.37
CA TRP A 462 -20.87 16.61 -5.05
C TRP A 462 -21.87 16.98 -3.96
N ARG A 463 -22.27 16.02 -3.14
CA ARG A 463 -23.09 16.24 -1.96
C ARG A 463 -22.23 16.36 -0.71
N VAL A 464 -22.21 17.55 -0.12
CA VAL A 464 -21.54 17.85 1.15
C VAL A 464 -22.55 17.65 2.28
N GLU A 465 -22.20 16.78 3.24
CA GLU A 465 -23.07 16.41 4.35
C GLU A 465 -22.47 16.83 5.70
N GLY A 466 -23.26 17.57 6.49
CA GLY A 466 -22.90 18.05 7.82
C GLY A 466 -23.69 19.29 8.23
N PRO A 467 -23.43 19.88 9.42
CA PRO A 467 -23.96 21.20 9.75
C PRO A 467 -23.37 22.26 8.80
N PHE A 468 -24.08 23.33 8.47
CA PHE A 468 -23.59 24.43 7.62
C PHE A 468 -24.23 25.80 7.93
N ASP A 469 -25.07 25.84 8.96
CA ASP A 469 -26.11 26.83 9.23
C ASP A 469 -25.89 27.61 10.54
N SER A 470 -24.65 27.68 11.02
CA SER A 470 -24.30 28.37 12.27
C SER A 470 -22.85 28.87 12.30
N SER A 471 -22.47 29.57 13.37
CA SER A 471 -21.09 30.00 13.66
C SER A 471 -20.18 28.86 14.15
N TYR A 472 -20.71 27.65 14.31
CA TYR A 472 -19.93 26.47 14.69
C TYR A 472 -18.84 26.17 13.66
N SER A 473 -17.65 25.75 14.11
CA SER A 473 -16.49 25.56 13.24
C SER A 473 -16.70 24.48 12.17
N LEU A 474 -17.37 23.36 12.48
CA LEU A 474 -17.71 22.37 11.45
C LEU A 474 -18.68 22.97 10.42
N ALA A 475 -19.65 23.78 10.87
CA ALA A 475 -20.58 24.45 9.98
C ALA A 475 -19.89 25.44 9.04
N LEU A 476 -18.85 26.13 9.52
CA LEU A 476 -17.98 26.98 8.71
C LEU A 476 -17.23 26.18 7.66
N VAL A 477 -16.55 25.10 8.06
CA VAL A 477 -15.77 24.28 7.12
C VAL A 477 -16.67 23.71 6.02
N ASN A 478 -17.84 23.18 6.36
CA ASN A 478 -18.74 22.56 5.38
C ASN A 478 -19.28 23.56 4.36
N ARG A 479 -19.72 24.75 4.80
CA ARG A 479 -20.26 25.77 3.88
C ARG A 479 -19.20 26.38 2.99
N GLU A 480 -18.00 26.64 3.51
CA GLU A 480 -16.93 27.26 2.72
C GLU A 480 -16.31 26.26 1.75
N PHE A 481 -16.20 24.99 2.15
CA PHE A 481 -15.83 23.90 1.23
C PHE A 481 -16.85 23.74 0.09
N ALA A 482 -18.15 23.76 0.40
CA ALA A 482 -19.23 23.74 -0.59
C ALA A 482 -19.17 24.93 -1.57
N ARG A 483 -18.95 26.15 -1.05
CA ARG A 483 -18.76 27.36 -1.87
C ARG A 483 -17.56 27.25 -2.81
N ALA A 484 -16.45 26.72 -2.32
CA ALA A 484 -15.23 26.56 -3.11
C ALA A 484 -15.40 25.54 -4.25
N LEU A 485 -16.01 24.39 -3.97
CA LEU A 485 -16.36 23.41 -5.00
C LEU A 485 -17.26 24.03 -6.07
N SER A 486 -18.28 24.78 -5.67
CA SER A 486 -19.20 25.45 -6.60
C SER A 486 -18.47 26.50 -7.46
N ALA A 487 -17.54 27.24 -6.87
CA ALA A 487 -16.72 28.22 -7.61
C ALA A 487 -15.80 27.56 -8.65
N ASP A 488 -15.40 26.31 -8.43
CA ASP A 488 -14.60 25.49 -9.36
C ASP A 488 -15.46 24.72 -10.40
N GLY A 489 -16.76 25.04 -10.48
CA GLY A 489 -17.67 24.49 -11.50
C GLY A 489 -18.28 23.14 -11.17
N VAL A 490 -18.15 22.67 -9.93
CA VAL A 490 -18.80 21.45 -9.43
C VAL A 490 -20.27 21.75 -9.10
N GLU A 491 -21.20 20.87 -9.46
CA GLU A 491 -22.58 20.95 -8.99
C GLU A 491 -22.64 20.53 -7.52
N VAL A 492 -22.96 21.45 -6.62
CA VAL A 492 -22.92 21.20 -5.18
C VAL A 492 -24.32 21.04 -4.58
N LEU A 493 -24.46 20.02 -3.72
CA LEU A 493 -25.65 19.76 -2.93
C LEU A 493 -25.31 19.80 -1.44
N LEU A 494 -26.22 20.33 -0.62
CA LEU A 494 -26.08 20.35 0.85
C LEU A 494 -27.14 19.47 1.51
N HIS A 495 -26.70 18.60 2.42
CA HIS A 495 -27.58 17.80 3.28
C HIS A 495 -27.20 17.97 4.74
N SER A 496 -28.18 18.36 5.56
CA SER A 496 -27.98 18.68 6.97
C SER A 496 -28.11 17.43 7.83
N THR A 497 -27.00 17.03 8.45
CA THR A 497 -26.92 15.82 9.29
C THR A 497 -25.78 15.92 10.29
N GLU A 498 -25.89 15.22 11.41
CA GLU A 498 -24.82 15.10 12.41
C GLU A 498 -24.77 13.64 12.94
N GLY A 499 -23.84 13.33 13.85
CA GLY A 499 -23.66 11.98 14.40
C GLY A 499 -24.99 11.29 14.83
N PRO A 500 -25.87 11.97 15.58
CA PRO A 500 -27.18 11.40 15.98
C PRO A 500 -28.18 11.19 14.83
N GLY A 501 -28.12 11.98 13.75
CA GLY A 501 -29.09 11.88 12.66
C GLY A 501 -29.24 13.18 11.84
N ASP A 502 -30.19 13.16 10.92
CA ASP A 502 -30.57 14.31 10.10
C ASP A 502 -31.34 15.36 10.93
N PHE A 503 -31.17 16.63 10.60
CA PHE A 503 -31.88 17.75 11.23
C PHE A 503 -32.16 18.87 10.22
N ALA A 504 -33.17 19.69 10.49
CA ALA A 504 -33.49 20.84 9.63
C ALA A 504 -32.52 22.00 9.89
N PRO A 505 -31.98 22.65 8.85
CA PRO A 505 -31.09 23.79 9.04
C PRO A 505 -31.83 25.00 9.63
N ASP A 506 -31.11 25.87 10.33
CA ASP A 506 -31.64 27.07 10.96
C ASP A 506 -32.21 28.04 9.92
N ALA A 507 -33.52 28.22 9.95
CA ALA A 507 -34.23 29.04 8.98
C ALA A 507 -33.81 30.53 9.02
N SER A 508 -33.36 31.04 10.17
CA SER A 508 -32.95 32.44 10.32
C SER A 508 -31.57 32.69 9.71
N PHE A 509 -30.64 31.74 9.88
CA PHE A 509 -29.32 31.77 9.25
C PHE A 509 -29.43 31.65 7.74
N MET A 510 -30.24 30.70 7.26
CA MET A 510 -30.45 30.46 5.83
C MET A 510 -31.19 31.61 5.12
N ALA A 511 -31.98 32.41 5.85
CA ALA A 511 -32.70 33.56 5.29
C ALA A 511 -31.81 34.80 5.08
N GLN A 512 -30.58 34.81 5.61
CA GLN A 512 -29.64 35.92 5.41
C GLN A 512 -29.22 36.00 3.94
N SER A 513 -29.17 37.22 3.38
CA SER A 513 -28.90 37.41 1.94
C SER A 513 -27.55 36.85 1.49
N GLU A 514 -26.54 36.86 2.38
CA GLU A 514 -25.21 36.30 2.14
C GLU A 514 -25.18 34.76 2.07
N ASN A 515 -26.24 34.07 2.50
CA ASN A 515 -26.36 32.60 2.50
C ASN A 515 -27.37 32.07 1.47
N SER A 516 -27.79 32.91 0.52
CA SER A 516 -28.76 32.53 -0.52
C SER A 516 -28.27 31.37 -1.42
N ASP A 517 -26.95 31.25 -1.57
CA ASP A 517 -26.26 30.15 -2.26
C ASP A 517 -26.45 28.83 -1.52
N LEU A 518 -26.21 28.81 -0.21
CA LEU A 518 -26.41 27.63 0.64
C LEU A 518 -27.87 27.16 0.61
N LEU A 519 -28.82 28.10 0.64
CA LEU A 519 -30.25 27.79 0.52
C LEU A 519 -30.58 27.17 -0.84
N ALA A 520 -29.95 27.63 -1.93
CA ALA A 520 -30.11 27.03 -3.25
C ALA A 520 -29.58 25.60 -3.29
N PHE A 521 -28.35 25.35 -2.79
CA PHE A 521 -27.76 24.00 -2.72
C PHE A 521 -28.60 23.04 -1.90
N TYR A 522 -29.12 23.49 -0.75
CA TYR A 522 -30.00 22.70 0.10
C TYR A 522 -31.33 22.37 -0.60
N ASN A 523 -32.00 23.36 -1.18
CA ASN A 523 -33.27 23.16 -1.87
C ASN A 523 -33.13 22.22 -3.09
N GLN A 524 -32.03 22.34 -3.85
CA GLN A 524 -31.72 21.45 -4.96
C GLN A 524 -31.54 20.00 -4.48
N CYS A 525 -30.91 19.79 -3.32
CA CYS A 525 -30.80 18.47 -2.73
C CYS A 525 -32.16 17.87 -2.36
N GLN A 526 -33.11 18.68 -1.86
CA GLN A 526 -34.44 18.22 -1.47
C GLN A 526 -35.37 17.88 -2.64
N THR A 527 -35.17 18.52 -3.80
CA THR A 527 -36.00 18.30 -5.00
C THR A 527 -35.47 17.18 -5.90
N ARG A 528 -34.25 16.69 -5.63
CA ARG A 528 -33.60 15.62 -6.40
C ARG A 528 -34.36 14.30 -6.26
N LYS A 529 -34.54 13.56 -7.36
CA LYS A 529 -35.20 12.25 -7.31
C LYS A 529 -34.27 11.23 -6.66
N SER A 530 -34.81 10.30 -5.87
CA SER A 530 -33.99 9.31 -5.15
C SER A 530 -33.22 8.33 -6.05
N ASN A 531 -33.52 8.30 -7.35
CA ASN A 531 -32.82 7.47 -8.34
C ASN A 531 -31.73 8.21 -9.12
N GLU A 532 -31.53 9.51 -8.88
CA GLU A 532 -30.40 10.25 -9.47
C GLU A 532 -29.12 9.91 -8.71
N LYS A 533 -28.14 9.32 -9.41
CA LYS A 533 -26.86 8.92 -8.81
C LYS A 533 -26.04 10.16 -8.43
N ILE A 534 -25.56 10.17 -7.19
CA ILE A 534 -24.55 11.12 -6.71
C ILE A 534 -23.17 10.61 -7.10
N ASP A 535 -22.32 11.45 -7.68
CA ASP A 535 -20.94 11.03 -7.97
C ASP A 535 -20.12 10.97 -6.68
N ILE A 536 -20.17 12.03 -5.86
CA ILE A 536 -19.40 12.10 -4.61
C ILE A 536 -20.29 12.50 -3.43
N ILE A 537 -20.22 11.74 -2.34
CA ILE A 537 -20.69 12.17 -1.03
C ILE A 537 -19.47 12.36 -0.12
N SER A 538 -19.40 13.50 0.55
CA SER A 538 -18.42 13.72 1.61
C SER A 538 -19.06 14.19 2.91
N ARG A 539 -18.60 13.65 4.04
CA ARG A 539 -19.08 14.01 5.38
C ARG A 539 -18.03 14.71 6.23
N ASN A 540 -18.47 15.65 7.05
CA ASN A 540 -17.68 16.22 8.14
C ASN A 540 -18.62 16.56 9.31
N ILE A 541 -18.70 15.61 10.24
CA ILE A 541 -19.68 15.56 11.33
C ILE A 541 -19.04 14.97 12.59
N TYR A 542 -19.64 15.24 13.74
CA TYR A 542 -19.22 14.67 15.01
C TYR A 542 -20.41 14.14 15.85
N PRO A 543 -20.33 12.95 16.48
CA PRO A 543 -19.35 11.89 16.20
C PRO A 543 -19.39 11.45 14.72
N PRO A 544 -18.28 10.91 14.17
CA PRO A 544 -18.23 10.52 12.77
C PRO A 544 -19.20 9.37 12.47
N ARG A 545 -19.87 9.43 11.32
CA ARG A 545 -20.75 8.37 10.81
C ARG A 545 -20.57 8.22 9.30
N VAL A 546 -20.09 7.06 8.87
CA VAL A 546 -19.76 6.78 7.46
C VAL A 546 -20.71 5.78 6.78
N THR A 547 -21.62 5.19 7.54
CA THR A 547 -22.64 4.28 6.99
C THR A 547 -23.74 5.04 6.23
N LYS A 548 -24.41 4.38 5.29
CA LYS A 548 -25.50 4.97 4.47
C LYS A 548 -25.06 6.18 3.63
N MET A 549 -23.87 6.10 3.04
CA MET A 549 -23.44 7.00 1.97
C MET A 549 -23.67 6.28 0.64
N ASP A 550 -24.58 6.78 -0.19
CA ASP A 550 -24.94 6.18 -1.48
C ASP A 550 -24.42 7.04 -2.64
N ALA A 551 -23.17 6.78 -3.03
CA ALA A 551 -22.47 7.50 -4.10
C ALA A 551 -21.35 6.65 -4.71
N LYS A 552 -20.92 7.02 -5.92
CA LYS A 552 -19.77 6.39 -6.59
C LYS A 552 -18.46 6.62 -5.82
N VAL A 553 -18.33 7.71 -5.06
CA VAL A 553 -17.17 7.99 -4.19
C VAL A 553 -17.63 8.51 -2.83
N LYS A 554 -17.07 7.93 -1.77
CA LYS A 554 -17.43 8.20 -0.38
C LYS A 554 -16.22 8.70 0.39
N PHE A 555 -16.28 9.95 0.85
CA PHE A 555 -15.20 10.58 1.60
C PHE A 555 -15.64 11.12 2.96
N LEU A 556 -14.65 11.30 3.84
CA LEU A 556 -14.69 12.38 4.82
C LEU A 556 -13.95 13.58 4.24
N HIS A 557 -14.46 14.80 4.41
CA HIS A 557 -13.81 16.01 3.90
C HIS A 557 -13.29 16.88 5.04
N CYS A 558 -12.15 17.53 4.81
CA CYS A 558 -11.49 18.39 5.81
C CYS A 558 -11.49 17.73 7.21
N TYR A 559 -11.22 16.42 7.26
CA TYR A 559 -11.29 15.66 8.50
C TYR A 559 -10.13 16.04 9.40
N ALA A 560 -10.43 16.37 10.65
CA ALA A 560 -9.49 16.81 11.65
C ALA A 560 -9.55 15.89 12.88
N TRP A 561 -8.39 15.66 13.48
CA TRP A 561 -8.25 14.90 14.72
C TRP A 561 -7.00 15.38 15.47
N GLU A 562 -7.00 15.31 16.79
CA GLU A 562 -5.93 15.90 17.60
C GLU A 562 -5.10 14.87 18.40
N GLU A 563 -5.67 13.80 18.94
CA GLU A 563 -4.91 12.88 19.79
C GLU A 563 -4.18 11.80 18.97
N THR A 564 -3.05 11.27 19.44
CA THR A 564 -2.37 10.19 18.69
C THR A 564 -3.14 8.87 18.67
N GLY A 565 -4.04 8.65 19.63
CA GLY A 565 -4.95 7.51 19.64
C GLY A 565 -6.26 7.83 18.92
N PHE A 566 -6.86 6.82 18.30
CA PHE A 566 -8.16 6.93 17.64
C PHE A 566 -9.06 5.72 17.96
N PRO A 567 -10.38 5.91 18.16
CA PRO A 567 -11.30 4.80 18.42
C PRO A 567 -11.31 3.74 17.32
N GLN A 568 -10.90 2.51 17.66
CA GLN A 568 -10.82 1.39 16.71
C GLN A 568 -12.15 1.04 16.03
N PRO A 569 -13.33 1.12 16.68
CA PRO A 569 -14.60 0.91 15.99
C PRO A 569 -14.80 1.86 14.81
N TRP A 570 -14.42 3.13 14.95
CA TRP A 570 -14.55 4.12 13.88
C TRP A 570 -13.59 3.84 12.71
N ILE A 571 -12.33 3.49 12.97
CA ILE A 571 -11.38 3.09 11.91
C ILE A 571 -11.90 1.88 11.14
N ASN A 572 -12.44 0.88 11.83
CA ASN A 572 -13.00 -0.30 11.18
C ASN A 572 -14.19 0.04 10.28
N GLU A 573 -15.02 1.03 10.65
CA GLU A 573 -16.08 1.54 9.78
C GLU A 573 -15.51 2.33 8.61
N PHE A 574 -14.49 3.16 8.81
CA PHE A 574 -13.86 3.95 7.74
C PHE A 574 -13.32 3.02 6.65
N ASN A 575 -12.58 1.98 7.05
CA ASN A 575 -12.03 0.99 6.13
C ASN A 575 -13.08 0.17 5.37
N ARG A 576 -14.28 0.05 5.92
CA ARG A 576 -15.37 -0.73 5.32
C ARG A 576 -16.23 0.12 4.39
N GLU A 577 -16.47 1.38 4.74
CA GLU A 577 -17.50 2.20 4.11
C GLU A 577 -16.94 3.26 3.15
N LEU A 578 -15.71 3.76 3.39
CA LEU A 578 -15.13 4.88 2.63
C LEU A 578 -14.24 4.42 1.47
N ASP A 579 -14.13 5.29 0.48
CA ASP A 579 -13.14 5.17 -0.61
C ASP A 579 -11.87 5.99 -0.32
N GLY A 580 -11.94 6.90 0.65
CA GLY A 580 -10.79 7.63 1.17
C GLY A 580 -11.15 8.68 2.22
N VAL A 581 -10.13 9.34 2.75
CA VAL A 581 -10.27 10.42 3.76
C VAL A 581 -9.49 11.64 3.30
N LEU A 582 -10.15 12.80 3.20
CA LEU A 582 -9.49 14.08 2.91
C LEU A 582 -9.14 14.76 4.24
N CYS A 583 -7.86 14.68 4.61
CA CYS A 583 -7.32 15.15 5.88
C CYS A 583 -6.94 16.64 5.82
N THR A 584 -7.10 17.33 6.95
CA THR A 584 -6.69 18.75 7.07
C THR A 584 -5.19 18.95 7.18
N SER A 585 -4.42 17.95 7.56
CA SER A 585 -2.97 18.02 7.68
C SER A 585 -2.28 16.66 7.54
N GLU A 586 -0.98 16.70 7.32
CA GLU A 586 -0.09 15.52 7.32
C GLU A 586 -0.16 14.78 8.67
N HIS A 587 -0.29 15.53 9.76
CA HIS A 587 -0.42 15.00 11.11
C HIS A 587 -1.66 14.10 11.26
N VAL A 588 -2.83 14.58 10.80
CA VAL A 588 -4.09 13.81 10.87
C VAL A 588 -4.00 12.56 9.99
N ARG A 589 -3.44 12.67 8.78
CA ARG A 589 -3.21 11.51 7.91
C ARG A 589 -2.39 10.44 8.64
N ASN A 590 -1.28 10.84 9.24
CA ASN A 590 -0.40 9.90 9.94
C ASN A 590 -1.11 9.24 11.13
N ILE A 591 -1.85 9.99 11.95
CA ILE A 591 -2.61 9.41 13.07
C ILE A 591 -3.62 8.36 12.60
N LEU A 592 -4.37 8.63 11.53
CA LEU A 592 -5.35 7.68 11.04
C LEU A 592 -4.69 6.38 10.56
N ILE A 593 -3.60 6.49 9.79
CA ILE A 593 -2.82 5.32 9.33
C ILE A 593 -2.24 4.57 10.53
N ASP A 594 -1.70 5.29 11.53
CA ASP A 594 -1.11 4.69 12.74
C ASP A 594 -2.13 3.91 13.56
N ASN A 595 -3.41 4.28 13.46
CA ASN A 595 -4.53 3.61 14.11
C ASN A 595 -5.21 2.57 13.21
N GLY A 596 -4.66 2.29 12.02
CA GLY A 596 -5.09 1.21 11.15
C GLY A 596 -6.03 1.62 10.01
N LEU A 597 -6.01 2.87 9.55
CA LEU A 597 -6.69 3.25 8.31
C LEU A 597 -5.99 2.60 7.12
N ASN A 598 -6.72 1.82 6.32
CA ASN A 598 -6.21 1.14 5.12
C ASN A 598 -6.84 1.63 3.81
N VAL A 599 -7.75 2.59 3.85
CA VAL A 599 -8.22 3.31 2.66
C VAL A 599 -7.29 4.49 2.34
N PRO A 600 -7.24 4.97 1.10
CA PRO A 600 -6.47 6.17 0.72
C PRO A 600 -6.75 7.38 1.63
N ALA A 601 -5.70 8.09 2.03
CA ALA A 601 -5.80 9.29 2.86
C ALA A 601 -5.01 10.44 2.23
N PHE A 602 -5.73 11.49 1.82
CA PHE A 602 -5.19 12.63 1.07
C PHE A 602 -5.01 13.83 1.98
N VAL A 603 -3.90 14.57 1.86
CA VAL A 603 -3.75 15.85 2.59
C VAL A 603 -4.28 16.99 1.73
N VAL A 604 -5.52 17.40 1.99
CA VAL A 604 -6.17 18.48 1.23
C VAL A 604 -6.04 19.83 1.91
N GLY A 605 -5.70 19.89 3.19
CA GLY A 605 -5.62 21.13 3.95
C GLY A 605 -6.97 21.58 4.52
N ASN A 606 -6.98 22.78 5.11
CA ASN A 606 -8.20 23.47 5.53
C ASN A 606 -8.14 24.92 5.05
N GLY A 607 -9.20 25.42 4.41
CA GLY A 607 -9.18 26.77 3.86
C GLY A 607 -9.33 27.83 4.96
N CYS A 608 -8.66 28.97 4.78
CA CYS A 608 -8.65 30.05 5.78
C CYS A 608 -8.87 31.45 5.19
N ASP A 609 -8.88 31.61 3.87
CA ASP A 609 -8.94 32.90 3.19
C ASP A 609 -10.32 33.58 3.23
N HIS A 610 -11.38 32.86 3.61
CA HIS A 610 -12.67 33.46 3.96
C HIS A 610 -12.52 34.58 5.02
N TRP A 611 -11.51 34.45 5.90
CA TRP A 611 -11.18 35.44 6.92
C TRP A 611 -10.82 36.82 6.35
N LEU A 612 -10.28 36.87 5.12
CA LEU A 612 -9.94 38.13 4.46
C LEU A 612 -11.18 38.95 4.08
N ASN A 613 -12.32 38.29 3.86
CA ASN A 613 -13.57 38.93 3.44
C ASN A 613 -14.35 39.53 4.62
N ILE A 614 -13.99 39.19 5.85
CA ILE A 614 -14.59 39.75 7.06
C ILE A 614 -13.98 41.14 7.32
N PRO A 615 -14.76 42.22 7.40
CA PRO A 615 -14.23 43.52 7.79
C PRO A 615 -13.91 43.53 9.30
N ALA A 616 -12.78 44.12 9.69
CA ALA A 616 -12.46 44.30 11.09
C ALA A 616 -13.26 45.48 11.68
N GLU A 617 -13.95 45.25 12.79
CA GLU A 617 -14.56 46.35 13.53
C GLU A 617 -13.48 47.15 14.27
N THR A 618 -13.52 48.47 14.12
CA THR A 618 -12.52 49.34 14.77
C THR A 618 -12.71 49.31 16.28
N THR A 619 -11.73 48.75 17.00
CA THR A 619 -11.67 48.80 18.45
C THR A 619 -11.41 50.25 18.90
N LYS A 620 -12.42 50.88 19.49
CA LYS A 620 -12.31 52.23 20.06
C LYS A 620 -11.52 52.10 21.38
N ASP A 621 -10.50 52.94 21.56
CA ASP A 621 -9.63 53.02 22.75
C ASP A 621 -8.54 51.93 22.92
N VAL A 622 -7.80 51.60 21.86
CA VAL A 622 -6.57 50.77 21.99
C VAL A 622 -5.39 51.62 22.49
N ASP A 623 -4.89 51.33 23.69
CA ASP A 623 -3.64 51.90 24.20
C ASP A 623 -2.44 51.35 23.40
N HIS A 624 -1.87 52.18 22.52
CA HIS A 624 -0.73 51.83 21.67
C HIS A 624 0.59 51.61 22.45
N GLY A 625 0.66 51.98 23.73
CA GLY A 625 1.84 51.77 24.56
C GLY A 625 1.97 50.35 25.10
N THR A 626 0.86 49.64 25.31
CA THR A 626 0.82 48.30 25.92
C THR A 626 0.99 47.21 24.85
N PHE A 627 1.86 46.23 25.10
CA PHE A 627 2.02 45.05 24.24
C PHE A 627 0.96 44.00 24.55
N ARG A 628 0.21 43.54 23.54
CA ARG A 628 -1.00 42.73 23.71
C ARG A 628 -0.79 41.32 23.16
N PHE A 629 -0.83 40.34 24.05
CA PHE A 629 -0.88 38.93 23.71
C PHE A 629 -2.33 38.47 23.62
N LEU A 630 -2.64 37.66 22.61
CA LEU A 630 -3.98 37.12 22.39
C LEU A 630 -3.97 35.59 22.50
N HIS A 631 -5.01 35.02 23.09
CA HIS A 631 -5.34 33.61 23.01
C HIS A 631 -6.81 33.45 22.63
N VAL A 632 -7.11 32.62 21.63
CA VAL A 632 -8.48 32.33 21.18
C VAL A 632 -8.70 30.83 21.17
N SER A 633 -9.53 30.32 22.09
CA SER A 633 -9.94 28.91 22.07
C SER A 633 -11.16 28.61 22.95
N SER A 634 -11.66 27.37 22.88
CA SER A 634 -12.66 26.84 23.81
C SER A 634 -12.15 26.66 25.25
N CYS A 635 -10.86 26.87 25.51
CA CYS A 635 -10.20 26.61 26.80
C CYS A 635 -10.41 25.18 27.34
N PHE A 636 -10.56 24.21 26.44
CA PHE A 636 -10.49 22.79 26.83
C PHE A 636 -9.09 22.49 27.40
N PRO A 637 -8.93 21.48 28.28
CA PRO A 637 -7.63 21.13 28.87
C PRO A 637 -6.51 20.96 27.83
N ARG A 638 -6.83 20.43 26.65
CA ARG A 638 -5.89 20.27 25.52
C ARG A 638 -5.35 21.56 24.92
N LYS A 639 -5.93 22.73 25.22
CA LYS A 639 -5.51 24.02 24.65
C LYS A 639 -4.32 24.64 25.41
N GLY A 640 -3.76 23.94 26.40
CA GLY A 640 -2.52 24.34 27.08
C GLY A 640 -2.67 25.54 28.02
N ILE A 641 -3.90 25.86 28.45
CA ILE A 641 -4.22 27.08 29.19
C ILE A 641 -3.47 27.17 30.53
N GLN A 642 -3.37 26.07 31.27
CA GLN A 642 -2.67 26.05 32.56
C GLN A 642 -1.18 26.35 32.39
N ALA A 643 -0.53 25.74 31.40
CA ALA A 643 0.88 25.99 31.10
C ALA A 643 1.09 27.44 30.62
N MET A 644 0.17 27.97 29.81
CA MET A 644 0.20 29.37 29.35
C MET A 644 0.13 30.35 30.52
N LEU A 645 -0.81 30.18 31.45
CA LEU A 645 -0.96 31.04 32.62
C LEU A 645 0.27 30.95 33.54
N GLN A 646 0.81 29.75 33.75
CA GLN A 646 2.02 29.58 34.54
C GLN A 646 3.23 30.26 33.90
N ALA A 647 3.42 30.12 32.58
CA ALA A 647 4.48 30.80 31.84
C ALA A 647 4.29 32.33 31.84
N TRP A 648 3.05 32.80 31.74
CA TRP A 648 2.70 34.22 31.83
C TRP A 648 3.13 34.84 33.17
N GLY A 649 2.81 34.18 34.28
CA GLY A 649 3.23 34.60 35.63
C GLY A 649 4.73 34.52 35.88
N LYS A 650 5.45 33.63 35.18
CA LYS A 650 6.93 33.57 35.18
C LYS A 650 7.57 34.63 34.29
N ALA A 651 6.90 35.02 33.22
CA ALA A 651 7.45 35.89 32.19
C ALA A 651 7.42 37.36 32.61
N PHE A 652 6.32 37.79 33.23
CA PHE A 652 6.03 39.20 33.48
C PHE A 652 5.45 39.44 34.88
N THR A 653 5.31 40.71 35.22
CA THR A 653 4.71 41.22 36.45
C THR A 653 3.64 42.26 36.11
N ARG A 654 2.83 42.68 37.08
CA ARG A 654 1.82 43.74 36.88
C ARG A 654 2.40 45.11 36.49
N ARG A 655 3.73 45.29 36.63
CA ARG A 655 4.45 46.52 36.28
C ARG A 655 4.90 46.54 34.83
N ASP A 656 5.02 45.38 34.19
CA ASP A 656 5.36 45.29 32.79
C ASP A 656 4.19 45.80 31.94
N ASN A 657 4.50 46.52 30.86
CA ASN A 657 3.47 47.11 30.02
C ASN A 657 2.91 46.11 29.00
N VAL A 658 2.43 44.99 29.51
CA VAL A 658 1.91 43.85 28.74
C VAL A 658 0.54 43.42 29.25
N ILE A 659 -0.25 42.79 28.40
CA ILE A 659 -1.55 42.19 28.75
C ILE A 659 -1.78 40.91 27.96
N LEU A 660 -2.32 39.89 28.62
CA LEU A 660 -2.80 38.67 27.97
C LEU A 660 -4.32 38.70 27.90
N ILE A 661 -4.87 38.68 26.68
CA ILE A 661 -6.29 38.66 26.41
C ILE A 661 -6.68 37.25 26.01
N ILE A 662 -7.65 36.66 26.71
CA ILE A 662 -8.13 35.31 26.46
C ILE A 662 -9.59 35.41 26.01
N LYS A 663 -9.82 35.16 24.72
CA LYS A 663 -11.16 35.04 24.15
C LYS A 663 -11.60 33.58 24.19
N THR A 664 -12.70 33.32 24.90
CA THR A 664 -13.30 32.00 25.04
C THR A 664 -14.83 32.07 25.17
N PHE A 665 -15.48 30.96 25.50
CA PHE A 665 -16.92 30.89 25.76
C PHE A 665 -17.23 29.82 26.82
N ASN A 666 -18.42 29.90 27.42
CA ASN A 666 -18.84 28.96 28.46
C ASN A 666 -19.08 27.56 27.86
N ASN A 667 -18.43 26.55 28.41
CA ASN A 667 -18.67 25.14 28.06
C ASN A 667 -18.31 24.22 29.25
N PRO A 668 -18.75 22.95 29.25
CA PRO A 668 -18.58 22.05 30.40
C PRO A 668 -17.12 21.72 30.78
N HIS A 669 -16.16 22.01 29.89
CA HIS A 669 -14.75 21.69 30.07
C HIS A 669 -13.87 22.93 30.27
N ASN A 670 -14.45 24.13 30.29
CA ASN A 670 -13.74 25.38 30.45
C ASN A 670 -13.66 25.77 31.93
N GLU A 671 -12.50 25.56 32.55
CA GLU A 671 -12.22 25.90 33.94
C GLU A 671 -11.29 27.13 34.08
N ILE A 672 -11.29 28.03 33.08
CA ILE A 672 -10.35 29.17 33.01
C ILE A 672 -10.32 30.03 34.28
N ASP A 673 -11.46 30.28 34.92
CA ASP A 673 -11.50 31.12 36.13
C ASP A 673 -10.72 30.47 37.29
N ALA A 674 -10.89 29.16 37.46
CA ALA A 674 -10.21 28.41 38.51
C ALA A 674 -8.71 28.34 38.22
N TRP A 675 -8.32 28.08 36.97
CA TRP A 675 -6.91 28.03 36.58
C TRP A 675 -6.22 29.41 36.71
N LEU A 676 -6.91 30.50 36.36
CA LEU A 676 -6.39 31.86 36.53
C LEU A 676 -6.25 32.22 38.02
N ALA A 677 -7.26 31.92 38.85
CA ALA A 677 -7.17 32.16 40.29
C ALA A 677 -6.01 31.37 40.93
N GLN A 678 -5.80 30.12 40.50
CA GLN A 678 -4.69 29.30 40.95
C GLN A 678 -3.33 29.90 40.55
N ALA A 679 -3.19 30.36 39.30
CA ALA A 679 -1.97 31.00 38.84
C ALA A 679 -1.71 32.32 39.58
N GLN A 680 -2.73 33.14 39.80
CA GLN A 680 -2.62 34.38 40.58
C GLN A 680 -2.23 34.14 42.05
N ALA A 681 -2.68 33.04 42.65
CA ALA A 681 -2.28 32.67 44.00
C ALA A 681 -0.81 32.20 44.08
N GLN A 682 -0.24 31.72 42.97
CA GLN A 682 1.13 31.21 42.90
C GLN A 682 2.19 32.32 42.79
N PHE A 683 1.85 33.51 42.27
CA PHE A 683 2.79 34.61 42.06
C PHE A 683 2.31 35.94 42.68
N ILE A 684 3.18 36.61 43.46
CA ILE A 684 2.84 37.77 44.31
C ILE A 684 2.47 39.05 43.51
N ASP A 685 2.89 39.19 42.26
CA ASP A 685 2.63 40.38 41.40
C ASP A 685 2.19 39.99 39.98
N TYR A 686 1.18 39.11 39.89
CA TYR A 686 0.76 38.47 38.64
C TYR A 686 0.37 39.50 37.55
N PRO A 687 0.87 39.35 36.30
CA PRO A 687 0.64 40.28 35.19
C PRO A 687 -0.83 40.33 34.73
N LYS A 688 -1.20 41.40 34.02
CA LYS A 688 -2.60 41.65 33.61
C LYS A 688 -3.12 40.54 32.68
N VAL A 689 -4.32 40.05 32.98
CA VAL A 689 -5.08 39.12 32.14
C VAL A 689 -6.49 39.65 31.97
N GLU A 690 -6.99 39.68 30.74
CA GLU A 690 -8.36 40.04 30.38
C GLU A 690 -9.07 38.80 29.83
N LEU A 691 -10.24 38.47 30.39
CA LEU A 691 -11.07 37.34 29.95
C LEU A 691 -12.30 37.87 29.22
N ILE A 692 -12.48 37.46 27.96
CA ILE A 692 -13.67 37.77 27.15
C ILE A 692 -14.43 36.45 26.95
N LYS A 693 -15.65 36.36 27.50
CA LYS A 693 -16.48 35.13 27.42
C LYS A 693 -17.75 35.34 26.60
N GLU A 694 -18.11 36.58 26.37
CA GLU A 694 -19.25 37.03 25.58
C GLU A 694 -19.05 36.65 24.13
N ASP A 695 -20.08 36.14 23.46
CA ASP A 695 -19.99 35.86 22.02
C ASP A 695 -19.64 37.14 21.25
N MET A 696 -18.75 36.99 20.27
CA MET A 696 -18.33 38.07 19.38
C MET A 696 -18.74 37.70 17.96
N SER A 697 -19.24 38.67 17.22
CA SER A 697 -19.38 38.55 15.78
C SER A 697 -18.00 38.35 15.13
N ALA A 698 -17.99 37.86 13.89
CA ALA A 698 -16.74 37.66 13.15
C ALA A 698 -15.96 38.98 12.96
N THR A 699 -16.67 40.10 12.79
CA THR A 699 -16.07 41.43 12.62
C THR A 699 -15.43 41.95 13.90
N GLU A 700 -16.08 41.75 15.04
CA GLU A 700 -15.53 42.07 16.37
C GLU A 700 -14.31 41.19 16.68
N LEU A 701 -14.39 39.89 16.39
CA LEU A 701 -13.28 38.96 16.60
C LEU A 701 -12.07 39.35 15.73
N LYS A 702 -12.28 39.69 14.46
CA LYS A 702 -11.18 40.18 13.60
C LYS A 702 -10.60 41.50 14.09
N GLY A 703 -11.44 42.43 14.54
CA GLY A 703 -10.99 43.65 15.20
C GLY A 703 -10.15 43.38 16.45
N LEU A 704 -10.48 42.32 17.20
CA LEU A 704 -9.68 41.88 18.34
C LEU A 704 -8.31 41.34 17.91
N TYR A 705 -8.24 40.47 16.90
CA TYR A 705 -6.97 40.00 16.34
C TYR A 705 -6.12 41.19 15.90
N GLU A 706 -6.62 42.07 15.02
CA GLU A 706 -5.87 43.22 14.48
C GLU A 706 -5.44 44.25 15.57
N SER A 707 -6.08 44.22 16.74
CA SER A 707 -5.70 45.06 17.89
C SER A 707 -4.56 44.49 18.74
N CYS A 708 -4.16 43.24 18.53
CA CYS A 708 -3.14 42.55 19.32
C CYS A 708 -1.81 42.40 18.56
N ASP A 709 -0.72 42.11 19.28
CA ASP A 709 0.63 42.04 18.69
C ASP A 709 1.05 40.59 18.37
N VAL A 710 0.70 39.61 19.22
CA VAL A 710 1.11 38.19 19.08
C VAL A 710 0.01 37.24 19.56
N LEU A 711 -0.23 36.14 18.83
CA LEU A 711 -1.07 35.04 19.30
C LEU A 711 -0.25 34.04 20.13
N VAL A 712 -0.78 33.58 21.27
CA VAL A 712 -0.22 32.51 22.09
C VAL A 712 -1.14 31.30 22.00
N ALA A 713 -0.71 30.23 21.34
CA ALA A 713 -1.49 29.00 21.14
C ALA A 713 -0.65 27.75 21.53
N PRO A 714 -0.41 27.52 22.84
CA PRO A 714 0.42 26.43 23.33
C PRO A 714 -0.40 25.12 23.44
N GLY A 715 -1.23 24.85 22.42
CA GLY A 715 -2.11 23.68 22.39
C GLY A 715 -1.33 22.37 22.43
N CYS A 716 -1.88 21.37 23.12
CA CYS A 716 -1.31 20.03 23.20
C CYS A 716 -1.34 19.27 21.88
N ALA A 717 -2.31 19.61 21.03
CA ALA A 717 -2.50 19.06 19.69
C ALA A 717 -3.56 19.85 18.92
N GLU A 718 -3.41 19.94 17.60
CA GLU A 718 -4.36 20.57 16.67
C GLU A 718 -4.44 19.79 15.35
N GLY A 719 -5.64 19.56 14.83
CA GLY A 719 -5.79 18.96 13.51
C GLY A 719 -5.31 19.89 12.38
N PHE A 720 -5.46 21.20 12.56
CA PHE A 720 -4.98 22.24 11.63
C PHE A 720 -4.54 23.51 12.38
N GLY A 721 -5.37 24.01 13.30
CA GLY A 721 -5.07 25.23 14.06
C GLY A 721 -5.62 26.52 13.43
N LEU A 722 -6.92 26.55 13.10
CA LEU A 722 -7.57 27.70 12.45
C LEU A 722 -7.33 29.06 13.15
N PRO A 723 -7.37 29.18 14.49
CA PRO A 723 -7.04 30.44 15.17
C PRO A 723 -5.62 30.96 14.89
N ILE A 724 -4.67 30.04 14.66
CA ILE A 724 -3.28 30.39 14.30
C ILE A 724 -3.25 30.97 12.88
N ALA A 725 -3.99 30.36 11.95
CA ALA A 725 -4.12 30.87 10.60
C ALA A 725 -4.82 32.25 10.56
N GLU A 726 -5.90 32.43 11.32
CA GLU A 726 -6.61 33.71 11.47
C GLU A 726 -5.70 34.82 12.02
N ALA A 727 -4.85 34.50 13.01
CA ALA A 727 -3.86 35.44 13.53
C ALA A 727 -2.88 35.91 12.46
N MET A 728 -2.27 34.97 11.71
CA MET A 728 -1.32 35.30 10.64
C MET A 728 -1.99 36.14 9.53
N LEU A 729 -3.21 35.79 9.12
CA LEU A 729 -3.98 36.56 8.15
C LEU A 729 -4.34 37.97 8.66
N SER A 730 -4.43 38.15 9.98
CA SER A 730 -4.68 39.43 10.64
C SER A 730 -3.39 40.21 10.96
N GLY A 731 -2.21 39.69 10.58
CA GLY A 731 -0.92 40.35 10.77
C GLY A 731 -0.22 40.06 12.10
N LEU A 732 -0.57 38.96 12.77
CA LEU A 732 0.02 38.53 14.04
C LEU A 732 0.86 37.27 13.84
N PRO A 733 2.14 37.26 14.27
CA PRO A 733 2.87 36.01 14.42
C PRO A 733 2.34 35.23 15.63
N ALA A 734 2.73 33.96 15.74
CA ALA A 734 2.24 33.07 16.78
C ALA A 734 3.36 32.45 17.63
N ILE A 735 3.07 32.18 18.90
CA ILE A 735 3.83 31.29 19.78
C ILE A 735 3.05 29.98 19.86
N VAL A 736 3.60 28.90 19.32
CA VAL A 736 2.90 27.61 19.16
C VAL A 736 3.75 26.45 19.63
N THR A 737 3.10 25.37 20.05
CA THR A 737 3.77 24.09 20.31
C THR A 737 4.42 23.55 19.04
N ASN A 738 5.66 23.05 19.14
CA ASN A 738 6.43 22.50 18.02
C ASN A 738 5.99 21.08 17.61
N TRP A 739 4.67 20.83 17.53
CA TRP A 739 4.11 19.53 17.18
C TRP A 739 2.65 19.63 16.79
N SER A 740 2.16 18.74 15.92
CA SER A 740 0.79 18.64 15.41
C SER A 740 0.51 19.44 14.12
N GLY A 741 -0.74 19.47 13.66
CA GLY A 741 -1.12 19.84 12.29
C GLY A 741 -0.82 21.28 11.87
N GLN A 742 -0.62 22.20 12.82
CA GLN A 742 -0.26 23.58 12.51
C GLN A 742 1.13 23.71 11.87
N LEU A 743 2.01 22.71 12.03
CA LEU A 743 3.35 22.74 11.44
C LEU A 743 3.35 22.69 9.90
N ASP A 744 2.20 22.39 9.28
CA ASP A 744 2.04 22.45 7.82
C ASP A 744 2.14 23.90 7.29
N PHE A 745 1.89 24.91 8.13
CA PHE A 745 2.06 26.34 7.78
C PHE A 745 2.83 27.17 8.83
N VAL A 746 3.27 26.56 9.92
CA VAL A 746 4.04 27.22 10.98
C VAL A 746 5.48 26.72 11.01
N ASN A 747 6.44 27.63 11.04
CA ASN A 747 7.87 27.32 11.16
C ASN A 747 8.62 28.42 11.93
N SER A 748 9.92 28.21 12.15
CA SER A 748 10.76 29.15 12.92
C SER A 748 10.98 30.52 12.27
N GLN A 749 10.59 30.70 11.00
CA GLN A 749 10.67 31.99 10.32
C GLN A 749 9.42 32.86 10.55
N ASN A 750 8.26 32.25 10.81
CA ASN A 750 6.98 32.96 10.97
C ASN A 750 6.40 32.92 12.39
N SER A 751 6.95 32.09 13.28
CA SER A 751 6.44 31.83 14.62
C SER A 751 7.55 31.43 15.60
N TRP A 752 7.26 31.52 16.90
CA TRP A 752 8.06 30.86 17.93
C TRP A 752 7.54 29.44 18.15
N LEU A 753 8.44 28.47 18.00
CA LEU A 753 8.15 27.05 18.22
C LEU A 753 8.58 26.65 19.64
N VAL A 754 7.60 26.23 20.44
CA VAL A 754 7.80 25.87 21.84
C VAL A 754 8.05 24.37 21.96
N ASP A 755 9.14 24.00 22.62
CA ASP A 755 9.48 22.60 22.87
C ASP A 755 8.48 21.93 23.83
N TYR A 756 8.45 20.59 23.83
CA TYR A 756 7.44 19.82 24.52
C TYR A 756 7.95 18.43 24.95
N GLN A 757 7.17 17.76 25.78
CA GLN A 757 7.32 16.34 26.10
C GLN A 757 6.00 15.63 25.82
N PHE A 758 6.04 14.45 25.23
CA PHE A 758 4.85 13.60 25.12
C PHE A 758 4.39 13.19 26.51
N THR A 759 3.08 13.27 26.73
CA THR A 759 2.40 12.78 27.93
C THR A 759 1.15 12.00 27.56
N ARG A 760 0.71 11.11 28.45
CA ARG A 760 -0.50 10.32 28.23
C ARG A 760 -1.75 11.19 28.30
N VAL A 761 -2.68 10.96 27.37
CA VAL A 761 -3.94 11.70 27.31
C VAL A 761 -4.93 11.20 28.36
N LYS A 762 -5.66 12.14 28.97
CA LYS A 762 -6.77 11.87 29.90
C LYS A 762 -8.07 12.41 29.32
N THR A 763 -8.57 11.79 28.27
CA THR A 763 -9.79 12.24 27.56
C THR A 763 -10.98 11.33 27.80
N HIS A 764 -12.15 11.83 27.40
CA HIS A 764 -13.44 11.18 27.56
C HIS A 764 -13.60 9.90 26.71
N PHE A 765 -12.69 9.63 25.77
CA PHE A 765 -12.71 8.43 24.93
C PHE A 765 -12.20 7.16 25.64
N GLY A 766 -11.51 7.30 26.78
CA GLY A 766 -11.00 6.14 27.53
C GLY A 766 -9.96 5.31 26.76
N LEU A 767 -9.25 5.92 25.81
CA LEU A 767 -8.21 5.27 25.01
C LEU A 767 -6.96 5.04 25.86
N PHE A 768 -6.42 3.83 25.84
CA PHE A 768 -5.21 3.52 26.61
C PHE A 768 -3.93 3.97 25.88
N SER A 769 -3.88 3.86 24.55
CA SER A 769 -2.68 4.20 23.76
C SER A 769 -2.84 5.54 23.04
N SER A 770 -2.90 6.65 23.79
CA SER A 770 -3.03 8.01 23.25
C SER A 770 -2.10 8.99 23.97
N ALA A 771 -1.46 9.88 23.22
CA ALA A 771 -0.47 10.86 23.66
C ALA A 771 -0.78 12.29 23.18
N TRP A 772 -0.29 13.27 23.94
CA TRP A 772 -0.32 14.70 23.63
C TRP A 772 1.03 15.34 23.86
N ALA A 773 1.26 16.51 23.27
CA ALA A 773 2.37 17.36 23.63
C ALA A 773 2.05 18.16 24.91
N SER A 774 2.88 18.00 25.92
CA SER A 774 2.91 18.89 27.08
C SER A 774 4.03 19.90 26.88
N VAL A 775 3.67 21.17 26.67
CA VAL A 775 4.65 22.24 26.41
C VAL A 775 5.62 22.43 27.56
N ASP A 776 6.88 22.73 27.23
CA ASP A 776 7.88 23.18 28.18
C ASP A 776 7.55 24.62 28.63
N ILE A 777 7.24 24.77 29.91
CA ILE A 777 6.82 26.05 30.50
C ILE A 777 7.95 27.08 30.48
N ASP A 778 9.20 26.66 30.66
CA ASP A 778 10.34 27.59 30.67
C ASP A 778 10.66 28.05 29.24
N ASN A 779 10.60 27.15 28.26
CA ASN A 779 10.73 27.53 26.87
C ASN A 779 9.57 28.43 26.39
N LEU A 780 8.34 28.17 26.83
CA LEU A 780 7.19 29.06 26.59
C LEU A 780 7.39 30.45 27.23
N THR A 781 7.96 30.48 28.44
CA THR A 781 8.30 31.72 29.15
C THR A 781 9.31 32.55 28.36
N ASP A 782 10.33 31.90 27.80
CA ASP A 782 11.35 32.55 26.98
C ASP A 782 10.77 33.07 25.66
N ALA A 783 9.89 32.29 25.00
CA ALA A 783 9.19 32.73 23.79
C ALA A 783 8.30 33.96 24.05
N LEU A 784 7.59 34.00 25.19
CA LEU A 784 6.79 35.17 25.59
C LEU A 784 7.66 36.43 25.77
N LYS A 785 8.81 36.31 26.46
CA LYS A 785 9.76 37.41 26.65
C LYS A 785 10.39 37.87 25.33
N ALA A 786 10.77 36.92 24.47
CA ALA A 786 11.32 37.20 23.16
C ALA A 786 10.31 37.96 22.30
N ALA A 787 9.05 37.52 22.26
CA ALA A 787 7.98 38.20 21.54
C ALA A 787 7.77 39.64 22.02
N ALA A 788 7.67 39.87 23.34
CA ALA A 788 7.47 41.22 23.90
C ALA A 788 8.65 42.18 23.67
N SER A 789 9.86 41.66 23.45
CA SER A 789 11.07 42.45 23.22
C SER A 789 11.43 42.60 21.73
N THR A 790 10.69 41.94 20.84
CA THR A 790 10.91 41.99 19.39
C THR A 790 10.31 43.24 18.78
N ASP A 791 11.05 43.89 17.87
CA ASP A 791 10.58 45.09 17.17
C ASP A 791 9.33 44.80 16.34
N LYS A 792 8.37 45.74 16.35
CA LYS A 792 7.10 45.59 15.63
C LYS A 792 7.26 45.38 14.11
N SER A 793 8.35 45.83 13.50
CA SER A 793 8.65 45.51 12.09
C SER A 793 8.93 44.02 11.90
N VAL A 794 9.73 43.41 12.77
CA VAL A 794 10.05 41.99 12.72
C VAL A 794 8.81 41.14 12.97
N LEU A 795 7.95 41.54 13.92
CA LEU A 795 6.66 40.87 14.16
C LEU A 795 5.78 40.84 12.89
N ARG A 796 5.71 41.96 12.17
CA ARG A 796 4.98 42.06 10.91
C ARG A 796 5.60 41.20 9.82
N ASP A 797 6.93 41.17 9.71
CA ASP A 797 7.63 40.35 8.72
C ASP A 797 7.37 38.85 8.99
N MET A 798 7.40 38.42 10.26
CA MET A 798 7.03 37.06 10.66
C MET A 798 5.58 36.72 10.30
N ALA A 799 4.64 37.62 10.64
CA ALA A 799 3.22 37.42 10.30
C ALA A 799 3.00 37.37 8.78
N ASN A 800 3.67 38.24 8.01
CA ASN A 800 3.59 38.28 6.55
C ASN A 800 4.11 36.97 5.94
N ALA A 801 5.23 36.43 6.44
CA ALA A 801 5.74 35.15 5.98
C ALA A 801 4.73 34.00 6.22
N GLY A 802 4.04 33.98 7.37
CA GLY A 802 2.96 33.04 7.64
C GLY A 802 1.74 33.24 6.73
N ARG A 803 1.33 34.50 6.53
CA ARG A 803 0.23 34.89 5.64
C ARG A 803 0.49 34.46 4.19
N GLU A 804 1.69 34.68 3.67
CA GLU A 804 2.07 34.28 2.32
C GLU A 804 1.95 32.77 2.13
N LEU A 805 2.44 31.98 3.09
CA LEU A 805 2.35 30.53 3.05
C LEU A 805 0.89 30.03 3.07
N LEU A 806 0.05 30.61 3.93
CA LEU A 806 -1.38 30.31 4.01
C LEU A 806 -2.10 30.64 2.70
N LEU A 807 -1.85 31.81 2.10
CA LEU A 807 -2.51 32.21 0.85
C LEU A 807 -1.98 31.47 -0.37
N GLN A 808 -0.77 30.91 -0.29
CA GLN A 808 -0.22 30.05 -1.33
C GLN A 808 -0.81 28.64 -1.29
N GLN A 809 -1.05 28.08 -0.10
CA GLN A 809 -1.33 26.64 0.05
C GLN A 809 -2.70 26.30 0.67
N PHE A 810 -3.29 27.19 1.46
CA PHE A 810 -4.45 26.91 2.33
C PHE A 810 -5.63 27.87 2.06
N THR A 811 -5.84 28.24 0.80
CA THR A 811 -7.09 28.86 0.37
C THR A 811 -8.17 27.81 0.18
N TRP A 812 -9.44 28.18 0.33
CA TRP A 812 -10.55 27.27 0.07
C TRP A 812 -10.55 26.73 -1.36
N LYS A 813 -10.13 27.57 -2.33
CA LYS A 813 -9.89 27.12 -3.71
C LYS A 813 -8.83 26.02 -3.79
N ALA A 814 -7.67 26.19 -3.15
CA ALA A 814 -6.62 25.17 -3.18
C ALA A 814 -7.08 23.84 -2.53
N VAL A 815 -7.90 23.92 -1.49
CA VAL A 815 -8.51 22.74 -0.84
C VAL A 815 -9.50 22.04 -1.77
N ALA A 816 -10.38 22.79 -2.45
CA ALA A 816 -11.32 22.25 -3.43
C ALA A 816 -10.59 21.61 -4.62
N ASP A 817 -9.60 22.29 -5.20
CA ASP A 817 -8.76 21.77 -6.30
C ASP A 817 -8.08 20.44 -5.90
N ARG A 818 -7.45 20.38 -4.71
CA ARG A 818 -6.86 19.14 -4.19
C ARG A 818 -7.89 18.04 -3.92
N SER A 819 -9.10 18.40 -3.50
CA SER A 819 -10.18 17.44 -3.24
C SER A 819 -10.72 16.82 -4.54
N CYS A 820 -10.89 17.62 -5.61
CA CYS A 820 -11.21 17.13 -6.94
C CYS A 820 -10.04 16.30 -7.52
N GLN A 821 -8.79 16.72 -7.29
CA GLN A 821 -7.63 15.95 -7.70
C GLN A 821 -7.54 14.60 -6.98
N ALA A 822 -7.95 14.50 -5.71
CA ALA A 822 -8.00 13.24 -4.97
C ALA A 822 -8.89 12.20 -5.65
N VAL A 823 -10.02 12.61 -6.24
CA VAL A 823 -10.91 11.72 -7.03
C VAL A 823 -10.19 11.19 -8.26
N LYS A 824 -9.47 12.06 -8.98
CA LYS A 824 -8.68 11.66 -10.16
C LYS A 824 -7.55 10.72 -9.79
N THR A 825 -6.82 11.01 -8.71
CA THR A 825 -5.74 10.16 -8.18
C THR A 825 -6.29 8.81 -7.73
N LEU A 826 -7.45 8.77 -7.06
CA LEU A 826 -8.14 7.53 -6.70
C LEU A 826 -8.49 6.70 -7.94
N ARG A 827 -9.03 7.33 -8.98
CA ARG A 827 -9.36 6.66 -10.25
C ARG A 827 -8.09 6.11 -10.94
N ALA A 828 -7.03 6.89 -11.03
CA ALA A 828 -5.78 6.50 -11.70
C ALA A 828 -5.01 5.38 -10.97
N HIS A 829 -5.23 5.21 -9.67
CA HIS A 829 -4.55 4.24 -8.82
C HIS A 829 -5.53 3.31 -8.08
N ILE A 830 -6.71 3.07 -8.66
CA ILE A 830 -7.72 2.21 -8.03
C ILE A 830 -7.22 0.79 -7.79
N ASP A 831 -6.36 0.29 -8.68
CA ASP A 831 -5.67 -1.00 -8.54
C ASP A 831 -4.83 -1.05 -7.25
N ILE A 832 -4.14 0.04 -6.93
CA ILE A 832 -3.36 0.18 -5.68
C ILE A 832 -4.28 0.36 -4.48
N ALA A 833 -5.35 1.14 -4.61
CA ALA A 833 -6.33 1.34 -3.54
C ALA A 833 -7.03 0.02 -3.13
N GLN A 834 -7.23 -0.90 -4.09
CA GLN A 834 -7.81 -2.22 -3.86
C GLN A 834 -6.76 -3.30 -3.54
N HIS A 835 -5.47 -3.04 -3.79
CA HIS A 835 -4.41 -4.00 -3.54
C HIS A 835 -4.20 -4.28 -2.05
N ARG A 836 -4.02 -5.57 -1.70
CA ARG A 836 -3.54 -5.99 -0.39
C ARG A 836 -2.02 -5.96 -0.40
N ALA A 837 -1.41 -5.18 0.49
CA ALA A 837 0.03 -5.17 0.69
C ALA A 837 0.57 -6.56 1.11
N ARG A 838 1.66 -6.99 0.48
CA ARG A 838 2.45 -8.18 0.83
C ARG A 838 3.48 -7.82 1.90
N ILE A 839 3.44 -8.51 3.03
CA ILE A 839 4.18 -8.14 4.24
C ILE A 839 5.20 -9.23 4.58
N GLY A 840 6.49 -8.86 4.61
CA GLY A 840 7.55 -9.71 5.13
C GLY A 840 7.96 -9.35 6.55
N TRP A 841 8.16 -10.35 7.40
CA TRP A 841 8.49 -10.16 8.82
C TRP A 841 9.94 -10.55 9.08
N LEU A 842 10.78 -9.59 9.48
CA LEU A 842 12.14 -9.83 9.96
C LEU A 842 12.14 -9.90 11.48
N THR A 843 12.18 -11.12 12.02
CA THR A 843 12.02 -11.37 13.46
C THR A 843 12.66 -12.68 13.91
N THR A 844 12.91 -12.83 15.21
CA THR A 844 13.05 -14.16 15.81
C THR A 844 11.71 -14.91 15.71
N TRP A 845 11.76 -16.22 15.45
CA TRP A 845 10.57 -17.05 15.23
C TRP A 845 10.79 -18.47 15.77
N ASN A 846 9.75 -19.05 16.38
CA ASN A 846 9.73 -20.45 16.82
C ASN A 846 10.96 -20.83 17.68
N THR A 847 11.26 -20.00 18.69
CA THR A 847 12.37 -20.19 19.66
C THR A 847 11.92 -19.73 21.05
N LYS A 848 12.67 -20.08 22.10
CA LYS A 848 12.40 -19.67 23.50
C LYS A 848 12.75 -18.19 23.75
N CYS A 849 12.05 -17.29 23.05
CA CYS A 849 12.29 -15.84 23.04
C CYS A 849 10.96 -15.09 23.12
N GLY A 850 10.85 -14.10 24.02
CA GLY A 850 9.60 -13.32 24.17
C GLY A 850 9.19 -12.54 22.91
N ILE A 851 10.16 -12.06 22.13
CA ILE A 851 9.88 -11.38 20.84
C ILE A 851 9.42 -12.39 19.77
N ALA A 852 9.90 -13.64 19.82
CA ALA A 852 9.40 -14.70 18.94
C ALA A 852 7.93 -14.99 19.23
N THR A 853 7.57 -15.16 20.51
CA THR A 853 6.18 -15.34 20.94
C THR A 853 5.28 -14.15 20.59
N TYR A 854 5.75 -12.92 20.81
CA TYR A 854 5.03 -11.70 20.41
C TYR A 854 4.72 -11.69 18.90
N SER A 855 5.72 -12.00 18.08
CA SER A 855 5.59 -12.00 16.62
C SER A 855 4.67 -13.11 16.13
N GLN A 856 4.74 -14.29 16.76
CA GLN A 856 3.84 -15.41 16.49
C GLN A 856 2.39 -15.01 16.73
N HIS A 857 2.07 -14.45 17.90
CA HIS A 857 0.69 -14.04 18.18
C HIS A 857 0.17 -12.96 17.23
N LEU A 858 1.02 -12.01 16.80
CA LEU A 858 0.63 -11.02 15.79
C LEU A 858 0.33 -11.68 14.45
N VAL A 859 1.22 -12.54 13.97
CA VAL A 859 1.09 -13.22 12.66
C VAL A 859 -0.09 -14.19 12.65
N GLU A 860 -0.28 -14.99 13.71
CA GLU A 860 -1.38 -15.94 13.86
C GLU A 860 -2.75 -15.24 13.97
N SER A 861 -2.77 -14.04 14.58
CA SER A 861 -3.99 -13.24 14.71
C SER A 861 -4.26 -12.35 13.48
N ALA A 862 -3.35 -12.32 12.51
CA ALA A 862 -3.52 -11.53 11.30
C ALA A 862 -4.64 -12.13 10.42
N PRO A 863 -5.54 -11.31 9.83
CA PRO A 863 -6.67 -11.82 9.03
C PRO A 863 -6.30 -12.78 7.88
N HIS A 864 -5.06 -12.71 7.40
CA HIS A 864 -4.55 -13.53 6.29
C HIS A 864 -3.21 -14.22 6.59
N GLY A 865 -2.77 -14.25 7.86
CA GLY A 865 -1.43 -14.73 8.23
C GLY A 865 -0.30 -13.82 7.73
N ALA A 866 0.94 -14.35 7.71
CA ALA A 866 2.10 -13.69 7.12
C ALA A 866 2.34 -14.18 5.68
N ASP A 867 2.79 -13.29 4.80
CA ASP A 867 3.22 -13.68 3.46
C ASP A 867 4.60 -14.36 3.50
N VAL A 868 5.50 -13.90 4.39
CA VAL A 868 6.77 -14.58 4.71
C VAL A 868 7.30 -14.14 6.07
N VAL A 869 7.97 -15.06 6.77
CA VAL A 869 8.76 -14.76 7.98
C VAL A 869 10.24 -15.07 7.70
N PHE A 870 11.08 -14.03 7.73
CA PHE A 870 12.53 -14.14 7.73
C PHE A 870 13.03 -14.38 9.16
N ALA A 871 13.30 -15.64 9.47
CA ALA A 871 13.73 -16.11 10.78
C ALA A 871 15.25 -16.35 10.83
N PRO A 872 15.90 -16.26 12.00
CA PRO A 872 17.32 -16.54 12.11
C PRO A 872 17.60 -18.05 12.04
N GLN A 873 18.80 -18.41 11.59
CA GLN A 873 19.31 -19.77 11.68
C GLN A 873 19.55 -20.13 13.14
N VAL A 874 19.05 -21.30 13.54
CA VAL A 874 19.18 -21.84 14.91
C VAL A 874 19.42 -23.35 14.84
N SER A 875 19.95 -23.93 15.92
CA SER A 875 20.14 -25.38 15.99
C SER A 875 18.79 -26.09 16.15
N ALA A 876 18.67 -27.32 15.65
CA ALA A 876 17.40 -28.08 15.72
C ALA A 876 16.86 -28.26 17.15
N GLY A 877 17.73 -28.27 18.17
CA GLY A 877 17.34 -28.36 19.58
C GLY A 877 16.81 -27.06 20.20
N ASP A 878 16.93 -25.92 19.49
CA ASP A 878 16.47 -24.61 19.95
C ASP A 878 15.05 -24.27 19.45
N LEU A 879 14.54 -25.07 18.50
CA LEU A 879 13.18 -24.94 17.96
C LEU A 879 12.14 -25.45 18.96
N VAL A 880 11.00 -24.77 19.02
CA VAL A 880 9.87 -25.20 19.86
C VAL A 880 9.02 -26.24 19.10
N CYS A 881 8.80 -26.03 17.81
CA CYS A 881 8.09 -26.94 16.90
C CYS A 881 8.71 -26.94 15.48
N ALA A 882 8.11 -27.65 14.53
CA ALA A 882 8.51 -27.58 13.13
C ALA A 882 8.03 -26.26 12.50
N ASP A 883 8.85 -25.66 11.63
CA ASP A 883 8.50 -24.42 10.94
C ASP A 883 7.37 -24.62 9.92
N GLU A 884 6.58 -23.58 9.74
CA GLU A 884 5.58 -23.45 8.70
C GLU A 884 6.22 -23.18 7.31
N GLU A 885 5.49 -23.45 6.23
CA GLU A 885 6.00 -23.27 4.84
C GLU A 885 6.41 -21.83 4.51
N PHE A 886 5.81 -20.84 5.18
CA PHE A 886 6.11 -19.42 4.97
C PHE A 886 7.36 -18.92 5.74
N VAL A 887 8.06 -19.79 6.46
CA VAL A 887 9.24 -19.43 7.26
C VAL A 887 10.53 -19.71 6.48
N LEU A 888 11.37 -18.68 6.34
CA LEU A 888 12.69 -18.75 5.72
C LEU A 888 13.79 -18.46 6.74
N ARG A 889 14.65 -19.45 7.04
CA ARG A 889 15.78 -19.30 7.99
C ARG A 889 17.09 -18.92 7.28
N ASN A 890 17.28 -17.64 7.03
CA ASN A 890 18.32 -17.14 6.10
C ASN A 890 19.16 -15.94 6.61
N TRP A 891 19.03 -15.57 7.89
CA TRP A 891 19.92 -14.60 8.57
C TRP A 891 20.41 -15.16 9.91
N ILE A 892 21.35 -14.50 10.58
CA ILE A 892 21.81 -14.91 11.92
C ILE A 892 21.66 -13.79 12.95
N VAL A 893 21.28 -14.15 14.17
CA VAL A 893 21.30 -13.22 15.31
C VAL A 893 22.74 -12.98 15.72
N GLY A 894 23.12 -11.71 15.89
CA GLY A 894 24.46 -11.39 16.35
C GLY A 894 24.92 -9.98 16.00
N LYS A 895 26.15 -9.69 16.45
CA LYS A 895 26.78 -8.37 16.35
C LYS A 895 27.89 -8.27 15.32
N GLU A 896 28.46 -9.40 14.94
CA GLU A 896 29.53 -9.43 13.93
C GLU A 896 28.95 -9.27 12.52
N SER A 897 28.02 -10.16 12.14
CA SER A 897 27.25 -10.06 10.91
C SER A 897 25.89 -10.71 11.11
N ASN A 898 24.89 -10.28 10.33
CA ASN A 898 23.57 -10.88 10.26
C ASN A 898 23.30 -11.53 8.89
N TYR A 899 24.04 -11.14 7.84
CA TYR A 899 23.81 -11.52 6.45
C TYR A 899 22.45 -11.06 5.90
N LEU A 900 22.00 -9.86 6.27
CA LEU A 900 20.68 -9.34 5.83
C LEU A 900 20.61 -9.13 4.31
N GLU A 901 21.73 -9.04 3.60
CA GLU A 901 21.76 -9.00 2.14
C GLU A 901 21.19 -10.27 1.49
N ASN A 902 21.26 -11.42 2.16
CA ASN A 902 20.73 -12.69 1.65
C ASN A 902 19.21 -12.70 1.57
N LEU A 903 18.54 -11.76 2.25
CA LEU A 903 17.08 -11.64 2.19
C LEU A 903 16.62 -11.03 0.86
N GLN A 904 17.46 -10.23 0.20
CA GLN A 904 17.05 -9.41 -0.95
C GLN A 904 16.45 -10.21 -2.11
N PRO A 905 17.05 -11.32 -2.58
CA PRO A 905 16.46 -12.09 -3.68
C PRO A 905 15.07 -12.63 -3.36
N HIS A 906 14.82 -12.99 -2.09
CA HIS A 906 13.50 -13.47 -1.64
C HIS A 906 12.49 -12.33 -1.52
N ILE A 907 12.92 -11.18 -0.99
CA ILE A 907 12.09 -9.96 -0.89
C ILE A 907 11.62 -9.53 -2.29
N ASP A 908 12.54 -9.53 -3.27
CA ASP A 908 12.24 -9.17 -4.66
C ASP A 908 11.34 -10.21 -5.33
N ALA A 909 11.63 -11.51 -5.16
CA ALA A 909 10.85 -12.59 -5.74
C ALA A 909 9.41 -12.63 -5.22
N LEU A 910 9.20 -12.37 -3.92
CA LEU A 910 7.87 -12.30 -3.31
C LEU A 910 7.14 -10.97 -3.58
N ARG A 911 7.85 -9.96 -4.11
CA ARG A 911 7.37 -8.59 -4.35
C ARG A 911 6.75 -7.97 -3.09
N LEU A 912 7.49 -8.02 -1.98
CA LEU A 912 6.98 -7.46 -0.73
C LEU A 912 6.85 -5.94 -0.83
N ASP A 913 5.71 -5.42 -0.38
CA ASP A 913 5.41 -3.99 -0.29
C ASP A 913 5.92 -3.40 1.03
N VAL A 914 5.84 -4.20 2.10
CA VAL A 914 6.15 -3.77 3.46
C VAL A 914 7.07 -4.77 4.15
N ILE A 915 8.07 -4.26 4.85
CA ILE A 915 8.94 -5.04 5.73
C ILE A 915 8.69 -4.62 7.18
N VAL A 916 8.26 -5.58 8.00
CA VAL A 916 8.06 -5.40 9.44
C VAL A 916 9.27 -5.97 10.18
N ILE A 917 9.96 -5.13 10.96
CA ILE A 917 11.20 -5.50 11.66
C ILE A 917 10.95 -5.47 13.17
N GLN A 918 11.27 -6.56 13.86
CA GLN A 918 11.20 -6.64 15.32
C GLN A 918 12.58 -6.35 15.90
N PHE A 919 12.80 -5.10 16.31
CA PHE A 919 14.11 -4.63 16.75
C PHE A 919 14.38 -4.94 18.22
N ASN A 920 15.54 -5.51 18.47
CA ASN A 920 16.20 -5.53 19.76
C ASN A 920 17.70 -5.35 19.56
N TYR A 921 18.38 -4.68 20.49
CA TYR A 921 19.83 -4.54 20.42
C TYR A 921 20.52 -5.89 20.28
N GLY A 922 20.07 -6.98 20.90
CA GLY A 922 20.73 -8.28 20.80
C GLY A 922 20.73 -8.90 19.40
N PHE A 923 19.84 -8.48 18.50
CA PHE A 923 19.58 -9.19 17.25
C PHE A 923 20.46 -8.74 16.10
N PHE A 924 20.66 -7.43 15.97
CA PHE A 924 21.20 -6.85 14.75
C PHE A 924 22.56 -6.18 14.96
N ASN A 925 23.42 -6.32 13.95
CA ASN A 925 24.50 -5.41 13.64
C ASN A 925 23.88 -4.12 13.06
N HIS A 926 24.07 -3.00 13.76
CA HIS A 926 23.41 -1.74 13.42
C HIS A 926 23.81 -1.20 12.04
N ARG A 927 25.01 -1.51 11.54
CA ARG A 927 25.45 -1.07 10.20
C ARG A 927 24.76 -1.85 9.09
N GLU A 928 24.68 -3.18 9.22
CA GLU A 928 23.95 -4.02 8.26
C GLU A 928 22.47 -3.69 8.25
N LEU A 929 21.86 -3.54 9.42
CA LEU A 929 20.45 -3.15 9.52
C LEU A 929 20.21 -1.76 8.90
N SER A 930 21.09 -0.79 9.14
CA SER A 930 20.99 0.53 8.52
C SER A 930 21.09 0.47 6.99
N ALA A 931 22.00 -0.35 6.46
CA ALA A 931 22.14 -0.56 5.02
C ALA A 931 20.92 -1.28 4.43
N PHE A 932 20.36 -2.25 5.16
CA PHE A 932 19.15 -2.96 4.78
C PHE A 932 17.95 -2.01 4.70
N ILE A 933 17.73 -1.16 5.71
CA ILE A 933 16.64 -0.16 5.72
C ILE A 933 16.76 0.78 4.52
N ARG A 934 17.96 1.33 4.26
CA ARG A 934 18.21 2.22 3.11
C ARG A 934 17.84 1.53 1.79
N ARG A 935 18.28 0.27 1.60
CA ARG A 935 17.96 -0.50 0.39
C ARG A 935 16.46 -0.71 0.22
N GLN A 936 15.71 -1.01 1.29
CA GLN A 936 14.27 -1.19 1.20
C GLN A 936 13.55 0.13 0.89
N HIS A 937 13.99 1.22 1.52
CA HIS A 937 13.48 2.56 1.24
C HIS A 937 13.73 2.98 -0.22
N ASP A 938 14.96 2.79 -0.72
CA ASP A 938 15.35 3.12 -2.10
C ASP A 938 14.58 2.27 -3.14
N ALA A 939 14.20 1.05 -2.78
CA ALA A 939 13.33 0.19 -3.59
C ALA A 939 11.84 0.55 -3.49
N GLY A 940 11.48 1.64 -2.79
CA GLY A 940 10.10 2.09 -2.65
C GLY A 940 9.26 1.29 -1.66
N ARG A 941 9.83 0.37 -0.88
CA ARG A 941 9.10 -0.46 0.10
C ARG A 941 8.90 0.27 1.42
N SER A 942 7.81 -0.03 2.12
CA SER A 942 7.55 0.58 3.42
C SER A 942 8.27 -0.20 4.52
N VAL A 943 8.93 0.49 5.43
CA VAL A 943 9.65 -0.13 6.56
C VAL A 943 8.98 0.25 7.87
N VAL A 944 8.44 -0.76 8.55
CA VAL A 944 7.83 -0.62 9.88
C VAL A 944 8.72 -1.35 10.87
N MET A 945 9.21 -0.65 11.90
CA MET A 945 10.09 -1.23 12.90
C MET A 945 9.51 -1.09 14.29
N THR A 946 9.30 -2.21 14.99
CA THR A 946 8.89 -2.22 16.39
C THR A 946 10.12 -2.20 17.29
N MET A 947 10.22 -1.17 18.12
CA MET A 947 11.33 -0.93 19.03
C MET A 947 11.02 -1.54 20.41
N HIS A 948 11.52 -2.76 20.67
CA HIS A 948 11.31 -3.43 21.97
C HIS A 948 12.13 -2.84 23.12
N SER A 949 13.13 -2.02 22.80
CA SER A 949 13.89 -1.22 23.75
C SER A 949 14.45 0.02 23.06
N THR A 950 14.37 1.16 23.72
CA THR A 950 14.98 2.43 23.26
C THR A 950 16.11 2.92 24.15
N VAL A 951 16.43 2.20 25.24
CA VAL A 951 17.49 2.57 26.17
C VAL A 951 18.80 1.96 25.69
N ASP A 952 19.78 2.81 25.36
CA ASP A 952 21.13 2.38 24.99
C ASP A 952 21.78 1.59 26.14
N PRO A 953 22.36 0.40 25.89
CA PRO A 953 23.08 -0.37 26.92
C PRO A 953 24.34 0.35 27.44
N LEU A 954 24.53 0.37 28.76
CA LEU A 954 25.59 1.16 29.44
C LEU A 954 27.02 0.61 29.29
N GLU A 955 27.22 -0.69 29.08
CA GLU A 955 28.52 -1.36 29.30
C GLU A 955 29.14 -2.05 28.05
N LYS A 956 28.66 -1.78 26.83
CA LYS A 956 29.06 -2.57 25.66
C LYS A 956 29.79 -1.76 24.59
N GLU A 957 31.12 -1.90 24.54
CA GLU A 957 31.95 -1.55 23.39
C GLU A 957 31.90 -2.68 22.33
N PRO A 958 31.90 -2.36 21.02
CA PRO A 958 32.10 -1.04 20.43
C PRO A 958 30.85 -0.15 20.47
N SER A 959 31.02 1.13 20.82
CA SER A 959 29.93 2.11 20.92
C SER A 959 29.01 2.23 19.70
N TRP A 960 29.51 1.92 18.49
CA TRP A 960 28.76 2.04 17.23
C TRP A 960 27.65 0.99 17.06
N ASN A 961 27.65 -0.09 17.84
CA ASN A 961 26.70 -1.21 17.68
C ASN A 961 25.63 -1.29 18.78
N PHE A 962 25.55 -0.24 19.62
CA PHE A 962 24.70 -0.19 20.80
C PHE A 962 24.07 1.18 21.07
N ARG A 963 24.15 2.12 20.11
CA ARG A 963 23.54 3.44 20.23
C ARG A 963 22.56 3.71 19.10
N LEU A 964 21.34 4.13 19.44
CA LEU A 964 20.36 4.52 18.43
C LEU A 964 20.77 5.78 17.67
N ALA A 965 21.54 6.68 18.30
CA ALA A 965 22.05 7.88 17.65
C ALA A 965 22.86 7.57 16.39
N GLU A 966 23.56 6.44 16.35
CA GLU A 966 24.36 5.98 15.20
C GLU A 966 23.49 5.47 14.04
N MET A 967 22.25 5.08 14.34
CA MET A 967 21.26 4.64 13.36
C MET A 967 20.29 5.76 12.96
N LYS A 968 20.42 6.97 13.51
CA LYS A 968 19.45 8.07 13.36
C LYS A 968 19.00 8.28 11.90
N GLU A 969 19.96 8.35 10.98
CA GLU A 969 19.64 8.55 9.56
C GLU A 969 18.83 7.39 8.96
N ALA A 970 19.16 6.14 9.31
CA ALA A 970 18.40 4.99 8.84
C ALA A 970 17.03 4.89 9.50
N LEU A 971 16.94 5.16 10.80
CA LEU A 971 15.68 5.20 11.54
C LEU A 971 14.73 6.28 11.01
N ALA A 972 15.26 7.41 10.53
CA ALA A 972 14.46 8.45 9.88
C ALA A 972 13.88 8.03 8.52
N LEU A 973 14.44 7.01 7.86
CA LEU A 973 13.94 6.47 6.60
C LEU A 973 12.85 5.41 6.79
N CYS A 974 12.69 4.87 8.00
CA CYS A 974 11.56 4.00 8.32
C CYS A 974 10.26 4.79 8.21
N ASP A 975 9.26 4.24 7.53
CA ASP A 975 7.93 4.84 7.47
C ASP A 975 7.31 4.91 8.86
N ARG A 976 7.52 3.88 9.71
CA ARG A 976 7.11 3.89 11.13
C ARG A 976 8.09 3.22 12.08
N LEU A 977 8.28 3.88 13.23
CA LEU A 977 8.92 3.37 14.43
C LEU A 977 7.85 3.17 15.50
N LEU A 978 7.49 1.92 15.77
CA LEU A 978 6.47 1.57 16.74
C LEU A 978 7.11 1.42 18.12
N VAL A 979 6.59 2.15 19.10
CA VAL A 979 7.06 2.10 20.50
C VAL A 979 5.92 1.77 21.45
N HIS A 980 6.25 1.23 22.62
CA HIS A 980 5.24 0.76 23.57
C HIS A 980 4.97 1.72 24.73
N SER A 981 5.79 2.76 24.92
CA SER A 981 5.63 3.71 26.02
C SER A 981 5.85 5.18 25.60
N ILE A 982 5.29 6.10 26.37
CA ILE A 982 5.52 7.55 26.22
C ILE A 982 7.00 7.90 26.44
N ALA A 983 7.67 7.21 27.36
CA ALA A 983 9.09 7.41 27.61
C ALA A 983 9.94 7.08 26.38
N ASP A 984 9.58 6.02 25.63
CA ASP A 984 10.24 5.69 24.37
C ASP A 984 10.03 6.79 23.31
N MET A 985 8.81 7.33 23.20
CA MET A 985 8.52 8.44 22.28
C MET A 985 9.40 9.65 22.58
N ASN A 986 9.56 10.01 23.85
CA ASN A 986 10.39 11.14 24.26
C ASN A 986 11.88 10.90 23.99
N ARG A 987 12.40 9.68 24.22
CA ARG A 987 13.80 9.35 23.86
C ARG A 987 14.05 9.44 22.36
N LEU A 988 13.12 8.99 21.53
CA LEU A 988 13.24 9.13 20.07
C LEU A 988 13.08 10.59 19.62
N LYS A 989 12.20 11.38 20.27
CA LYS A 989 12.12 12.83 20.07
C LYS A 989 13.46 13.51 20.36
N ASP A 990 14.14 13.16 21.44
CA ASP A 990 15.44 13.73 21.80
C ASP A 990 16.54 13.43 20.76
N LEU A 991 16.39 12.35 19.98
CA LEU A 991 17.23 12.04 18.82
C LEU A 991 16.82 12.81 17.54
N GLY A 992 15.68 13.51 17.57
CA GLY A 992 15.08 14.20 16.42
C GLY A 992 14.19 13.31 15.55
N LEU A 993 13.70 12.18 16.07
CA LEU A 993 12.81 11.25 15.39
C LEU A 993 11.38 11.43 15.94
N THR A 994 10.63 12.40 15.41
CA THR A 994 9.24 12.67 15.81
C THR A 994 8.24 12.39 14.71
N ALA A 995 8.62 12.57 13.43
CA ALA A 995 7.72 12.48 12.29
C ALA A 995 7.20 11.06 11.99
N ASN A 996 7.95 10.03 12.39
CA ASN A 996 7.67 8.63 12.07
C ASN A 996 7.49 7.75 13.31
N VAL A 997 7.35 8.32 14.52
CA VAL A 997 7.15 7.57 15.76
C VAL A 997 5.68 7.43 16.09
N ALA A 998 5.23 6.20 16.33
CA ALA A 998 3.84 5.91 16.72
C ALA A 998 3.79 5.06 17.99
N LEU A 999 2.90 5.45 18.91
CA LEU A 999 2.59 4.64 20.08
C LEU A 999 1.73 3.43 19.65
N PHE A 1000 2.27 2.24 19.85
CA PHE A 1000 1.64 0.99 19.45
C PHE A 1000 1.48 0.06 20.66
N PRO A 1001 0.25 -0.32 21.03
CA PRO A 1001 -0.01 -1.21 22.15
C PRO A 1001 0.59 -2.58 21.88
N HIS A 1002 1.10 -3.21 22.94
CA HIS A 1002 1.45 -4.62 22.86
C HIS A 1002 0.21 -5.48 23.13
N GLY A 1003 0.10 -6.60 22.43
CA GLY A 1003 -1.07 -7.47 22.54
C GLY A 1003 -1.13 -8.30 23.84
N VAL A 1004 -2.35 -8.73 24.18
CA VAL A 1004 -2.68 -9.70 25.24
C VAL A 1004 -3.46 -10.89 24.64
N ILE A 1005 -3.17 -12.09 25.14
CA ILE A 1005 -3.84 -13.32 24.71
C ILE A 1005 -5.28 -13.31 25.22
N ASN A 1006 -6.22 -13.69 24.36
CA ASN A 1006 -7.59 -13.92 24.76
C ASN A 1006 -7.73 -15.29 25.41
N TYR A 1007 -7.84 -15.33 26.74
CA TYR A 1007 -7.97 -16.56 27.50
C TYR A 1007 -9.33 -16.62 28.21
N SER A 1008 -10.11 -17.65 27.87
CA SER A 1008 -11.33 -18.00 28.58
C SER A 1008 -11.01 -19.01 29.67
N ALA A 1009 -10.83 -18.55 30.91
CA ALA A 1009 -10.60 -19.42 32.05
C ALA A 1009 -11.82 -20.32 32.32
N ALA A 1010 -11.60 -21.60 32.62
CA ALA A 1010 -12.64 -22.45 33.19
C ALA A 1010 -13.02 -21.95 34.60
N SER A 1011 -14.32 -22.00 34.95
CA SER A 1011 -14.79 -21.67 36.30
C SER A 1011 -14.15 -22.58 37.35
N VAL A 1012 -13.10 -22.12 38.03
CA VAL A 1012 -12.50 -22.84 39.15
C VAL A 1012 -13.28 -22.52 40.42
N THR A 1013 -14.14 -23.44 40.85
CA THR A 1013 -14.85 -23.35 42.13
C THR A 1013 -13.87 -23.62 43.28
N ARG A 1014 -13.47 -22.57 44.02
CA ARG A 1014 -12.56 -22.72 45.16
C ARG A 1014 -13.26 -23.21 46.42
N GLN A 1015 -12.57 -24.08 47.16
CA GLN A 1015 -12.97 -24.48 48.51
C GLN A 1015 -12.72 -23.36 49.52
N GLN A 1016 -13.70 -23.11 50.40
CA GLN A 1016 -13.87 -21.93 51.25
C GLN A 1016 -12.86 -21.77 52.42
N GLN A 1017 -11.76 -22.55 52.47
CA GLN A 1017 -10.81 -22.60 53.60
C GLN A 1017 -9.31 -22.56 53.22
N SER A 1018 -8.94 -22.11 52.02
CA SER A 1018 -7.52 -22.01 51.62
C SER A 1018 -6.93 -20.62 51.88
N LEU A 1019 -5.63 -20.56 52.24
CA LEU A 1019 -4.86 -19.31 52.32
C LEU A 1019 -4.90 -18.58 50.96
N PRO A 1020 -4.88 -17.23 50.92
CA PRO A 1020 -4.77 -16.49 49.67
C PRO A 1020 -3.54 -16.93 48.88
N LEU A 1021 -3.71 -17.15 47.57
CA LEU A 1021 -2.66 -17.51 46.64
C LEU A 1021 -2.27 -16.29 45.82
N ILE A 1022 -1.01 -15.87 45.95
CA ILE A 1022 -0.38 -14.92 45.06
C ILE A 1022 0.49 -15.67 44.05
N ALA A 1023 0.64 -15.16 42.83
CA ALA A 1023 1.54 -15.78 41.85
C ALA A 1023 2.30 -14.76 41.00
N SER A 1024 3.45 -15.18 40.47
CA SER A 1024 4.26 -14.41 39.52
C SER A 1024 4.59 -15.26 38.28
N TYR A 1025 4.89 -14.60 37.16
CA TYR A 1025 5.14 -15.23 35.86
C TYR A 1025 6.32 -14.60 35.11
N GLY A 1026 6.97 -15.38 34.23
CA GLY A 1026 8.02 -14.96 33.31
C GLY A 1026 9.39 -15.58 33.62
N PHE A 1027 10.45 -15.25 32.89
CA PHE A 1027 11.77 -15.84 33.15
C PHE A 1027 12.31 -15.53 34.56
N CYS A 1028 13.01 -16.50 35.16
CA CYS A 1028 13.64 -16.36 36.47
C CYS A 1028 14.94 -15.53 36.35
N LEU A 1029 14.82 -14.20 36.38
CA LEU A 1029 15.95 -13.27 36.22
C LEU A 1029 16.04 -12.28 37.40
N PRO A 1030 17.25 -11.80 37.79
CA PRO A 1030 17.44 -11.00 39.00
C PRO A 1030 16.54 -9.75 39.09
N HIS A 1031 16.34 -9.06 37.97
CA HIS A 1031 15.54 -7.82 37.94
C HIS A 1031 14.03 -8.03 38.14
N LYS A 1032 13.53 -9.27 38.13
CA LYS A 1032 12.09 -9.58 38.25
C LYS A 1032 11.54 -9.46 39.68
N GLY A 1033 12.42 -9.27 40.65
CA GLY A 1033 12.07 -9.06 42.06
C GLY A 1033 11.49 -10.29 42.77
N LEU A 1034 11.92 -11.47 42.35
CA LEU A 1034 11.42 -12.74 42.91
C LEU A 1034 11.89 -12.96 44.34
N MET A 1035 13.07 -12.46 44.71
CA MET A 1035 13.60 -12.55 46.07
C MET A 1035 12.76 -11.70 47.03
N GLU A 1036 12.43 -10.48 46.63
CA GLU A 1036 11.58 -9.56 47.37
C GLU A 1036 10.20 -10.17 47.62
N LEU A 1037 9.63 -10.89 46.65
CA LEU A 1037 8.38 -11.64 46.84
C LEU A 1037 8.51 -12.74 47.91
N VAL A 1038 9.59 -13.53 47.89
CA VAL A 1038 9.86 -14.55 48.91
C VAL A 1038 9.99 -13.93 50.30
N GLU A 1039 10.68 -12.79 50.41
CA GLU A 1039 10.83 -12.04 51.65
C GLU A 1039 9.51 -11.40 52.12
N SER A 1040 8.67 -10.90 51.20
CA SER A 1040 7.34 -10.37 51.50
C SER A 1040 6.40 -11.45 52.06
N VAL A 1041 6.47 -12.69 51.56
CA VAL A 1041 5.71 -13.84 52.12
C VAL A 1041 6.12 -14.09 53.57
N HIS A 1042 7.42 -14.03 53.86
CA HIS A 1042 7.93 -14.16 55.24
C HIS A 1042 7.42 -13.04 56.15
N ARG A 1043 7.46 -11.77 55.70
CA ARG A 1043 6.93 -10.62 56.45
C ARG A 1043 5.42 -10.75 56.73
N LEU A 1044 4.64 -11.13 55.73
CA LEU A 1044 3.19 -11.36 55.86
C LEU A 1044 2.88 -12.49 56.85
N LYS A 1045 3.67 -13.58 56.84
CA LYS A 1045 3.59 -14.66 57.84
C LYS A 1045 3.89 -14.14 59.26
N GLN A 1046 4.92 -13.32 59.44
CA GLN A 1046 5.25 -12.71 60.74
C GLN A 1046 4.15 -11.77 61.24
N ALA A 1047 3.46 -11.07 60.34
CA ALA A 1047 2.33 -10.19 60.64
C ALA A 1047 1.01 -10.95 60.91
N GLY A 1048 1.02 -12.29 60.94
CA GLY A 1048 -0.17 -13.11 61.18
C GLY A 1048 -1.13 -13.22 59.99
N LYS A 1049 -0.67 -12.88 58.78
CA LYS A 1049 -1.45 -12.86 57.53
C LYS A 1049 -0.81 -13.72 56.44
N PRO A 1050 -0.64 -15.04 56.65
CA PRO A 1050 0.10 -15.87 55.71
C PRO A 1050 -0.59 -15.96 54.33
N VAL A 1051 0.22 -15.92 53.28
CA VAL A 1051 -0.18 -16.14 51.89
C VAL A 1051 0.66 -17.25 51.27
N ARG A 1052 0.12 -17.95 50.27
CA ARG A 1052 0.89 -18.88 49.44
C ARG A 1052 1.42 -18.15 48.21
N LEU A 1053 2.65 -18.43 47.80
CA LEU A 1053 3.28 -17.88 46.61
C LEU A 1053 3.53 -18.97 45.58
N ARG A 1054 3.02 -18.80 44.36
CA ARG A 1054 3.38 -19.62 43.21
C ARG A 1054 4.28 -18.85 42.25
N LEU A 1055 5.45 -19.37 41.96
CA LEU A 1055 6.39 -18.84 40.98
C LEU A 1055 6.30 -19.68 39.72
N VAL A 1056 5.60 -19.19 38.69
CA VAL A 1056 5.57 -19.80 37.35
C VAL A 1056 6.68 -19.14 36.54
N ASN A 1057 7.93 -19.43 36.91
CA ASN A 1057 9.09 -18.71 36.42
C ASN A 1057 10.16 -19.62 35.84
N ALA A 1058 10.22 -19.68 34.50
CA ALA A 1058 11.10 -20.57 33.74
C ALA A 1058 12.59 -20.19 33.88
N GLU A 1059 13.47 -21.19 33.98
CA GLU A 1059 14.92 -20.99 33.87
C GLU A 1059 15.27 -20.50 32.45
N TYR A 1060 15.92 -19.34 32.35
CA TYR A 1060 16.45 -18.81 31.09
C TYR A 1060 17.83 -19.46 30.83
N PRO A 1061 18.26 -19.71 29.57
CA PRO A 1061 19.49 -20.45 29.27
C PRO A 1061 20.76 -19.60 29.50
N VAL A 1062 20.93 -19.06 30.71
CA VAL A 1062 22.07 -18.26 31.18
C VAL A 1062 22.41 -18.64 32.63
N GLY A 1063 23.69 -18.53 33.01
CA GLY A 1063 24.16 -18.92 34.36
C GLY A 1063 23.44 -18.20 35.49
N GLU A 1064 23.21 -16.89 35.34
CA GLU A 1064 22.54 -16.05 36.35
C GLU A 1064 21.13 -16.54 36.72
N SER A 1065 20.37 -17.07 35.75
CA SER A 1065 19.02 -17.57 35.98
C SER A 1065 19.04 -18.84 36.85
N ARG A 1066 19.97 -19.75 36.55
CA ARG A 1066 20.17 -20.99 37.31
C ARG A 1066 20.58 -20.70 38.76
N ASP A 1067 21.49 -19.75 38.94
CA ASP A 1067 21.97 -19.35 40.26
C ASP A 1067 20.83 -18.74 41.09
N LEU A 1068 19.99 -17.90 40.48
CA LEU A 1068 18.82 -17.32 41.14
C LEU A 1068 17.78 -18.38 41.55
N VAL A 1069 17.52 -19.39 40.72
CA VAL A 1069 16.61 -20.50 41.09
C VAL A 1069 17.12 -21.22 42.34
N ALA A 1070 18.43 -21.46 42.44
CA ALA A 1070 19.03 -22.08 43.62
C ALA A 1070 18.95 -21.15 44.85
N GLU A 1071 19.19 -19.85 44.66
CA GLU A 1071 19.14 -18.84 45.71
C GLU A 1071 17.72 -18.69 46.30
N LEU A 1072 16.69 -18.65 45.46
CA LEU A 1072 15.29 -18.58 45.90
C LEU A 1072 14.89 -19.77 46.78
N LYS A 1073 15.32 -20.98 46.41
CA LYS A 1073 15.09 -22.21 47.20
C LYS A 1073 15.80 -22.14 48.56
N ALA A 1074 17.05 -21.69 48.57
CA ALA A 1074 17.81 -21.52 49.81
C ALA A 1074 17.22 -20.44 50.72
N ALA A 1075 16.76 -19.32 50.16
CA ALA A 1075 16.10 -18.24 50.88
C ALA A 1075 14.78 -18.69 51.51
N ALA A 1076 13.93 -19.41 50.77
CA ALA A 1076 12.68 -19.95 51.28
C ALA A 1076 12.89 -20.88 52.49
N GLN A 1077 13.93 -21.72 52.44
CA GLN A 1077 14.33 -22.59 53.55
C GLN A 1077 14.84 -21.80 54.76
N ARG A 1078 15.75 -20.83 54.54
CA ARG A 1078 16.31 -19.97 55.59
C ARG A 1078 15.23 -19.15 56.31
N LEU A 1079 14.22 -18.68 55.57
CA LEU A 1079 13.12 -17.86 56.10
C LEU A 1079 11.94 -18.69 56.65
N GLY A 1080 12.00 -20.02 56.57
CA GLY A 1080 10.96 -20.91 57.09
C GLY A 1080 9.61 -20.77 56.39
N VAL A 1081 9.62 -20.54 55.07
CA VAL A 1081 8.42 -20.33 54.23
C VAL A 1081 8.30 -21.36 53.10
N THR A 1082 9.12 -22.40 53.08
CA THR A 1082 9.10 -23.44 52.03
C THR A 1082 7.72 -24.03 51.77
N ASP A 1083 6.95 -24.35 52.81
CA ASP A 1083 5.60 -24.93 52.67
C ASP A 1083 4.56 -23.95 52.07
N LEU A 1084 4.90 -22.68 51.97
CA LEU A 1084 4.06 -21.64 51.39
C LEU A 1084 4.44 -21.32 49.92
N ILE A 1085 5.54 -21.88 49.40
CA ILE A 1085 6.07 -21.55 48.08
C ILE A 1085 6.02 -22.75 47.14
N ASP A 1086 5.41 -22.55 45.97
CA ASP A 1086 5.32 -23.50 44.86
C ASP A 1086 6.10 -22.95 43.66
N MET A 1087 7.10 -23.68 43.13
CA MET A 1087 7.97 -23.20 42.04
C MET A 1087 7.86 -24.10 40.80
N HIS A 1088 7.58 -23.50 39.64
CA HIS A 1088 7.56 -24.12 38.32
C HIS A 1088 8.65 -23.46 37.47
N ASN A 1089 9.73 -24.19 37.16
CA ASN A 1089 10.92 -23.66 36.49
C ASN A 1089 11.08 -24.11 35.03
N ASP A 1090 10.17 -24.94 34.53
CA ASP A 1090 10.17 -25.35 33.12
C ASP A 1090 9.57 -24.26 32.23
N PHE A 1091 9.97 -24.24 30.95
CA PHE A 1091 9.31 -23.40 29.95
C PHE A 1091 8.01 -24.07 29.51
N LEU A 1092 6.91 -23.69 30.16
CA LEU A 1092 5.59 -24.31 29.98
C LEU A 1092 4.84 -23.74 28.76
N PRO A 1093 4.01 -24.55 28.07
CA PRO A 1093 3.07 -24.05 27.07
C PRO A 1093 2.11 -22.99 27.64
N ASP A 1094 1.63 -22.08 26.78
CA ASP A 1094 0.76 -20.97 27.19
C ASP A 1094 -0.48 -21.43 27.96
N ALA A 1095 -1.16 -22.47 27.47
CA ALA A 1095 -2.36 -23.01 28.09
C ALA A 1095 -2.12 -23.51 29.52
N GLU A 1096 -0.95 -24.09 29.79
CA GLU A 1096 -0.57 -24.56 31.12
C GLU A 1096 -0.19 -23.41 32.05
N SER A 1097 0.61 -22.46 31.53
CA SER A 1097 0.96 -21.23 32.26
C SER A 1097 -0.29 -20.46 32.69
N LEU A 1098 -1.21 -20.19 31.76
CA LEU A 1098 -2.45 -19.48 32.03
C LEU A 1098 -3.34 -20.22 33.03
N ARG A 1099 -3.43 -21.56 32.94
CA ARG A 1099 -4.17 -22.39 33.90
C ARG A 1099 -3.61 -22.22 35.32
N LEU A 1100 -2.29 -22.33 35.49
CA LEU A 1100 -1.64 -22.18 36.79
C LEU A 1100 -1.82 -20.77 37.39
N LEU A 1101 -1.79 -19.74 36.54
CA LEU A 1101 -1.97 -18.34 36.95
C LEU A 1101 -3.44 -18.03 37.29
N SER A 1102 -4.41 -18.59 36.56
CA SER A 1102 -5.84 -18.41 36.84
C SER A 1102 -6.30 -18.98 38.18
N GLU A 1103 -5.49 -19.80 38.84
CA GLU A 1103 -5.78 -20.28 40.20
C GLU A 1103 -5.49 -19.22 41.27
N ALA A 1104 -4.70 -18.18 40.98
CA ALA A 1104 -4.31 -17.14 41.94
C ALA A 1104 -5.44 -16.14 42.26
N ASP A 1105 -5.38 -15.53 43.45
CA ASP A 1105 -6.23 -14.41 43.86
C ASP A 1105 -5.66 -13.06 43.42
N LEU A 1106 -4.34 -12.96 43.37
CA LEU A 1106 -3.61 -11.76 42.96
C LEU A 1106 -2.31 -12.17 42.24
N LEU A 1107 -2.12 -11.64 41.04
CA LEU A 1107 -0.89 -11.82 40.29
C LEU A 1107 0.04 -10.63 40.50
N ILE A 1108 1.33 -10.89 40.70
CA ILE A 1108 2.29 -9.88 41.14
C ILE A 1108 3.53 -9.86 40.25
N PHE A 1109 3.89 -8.66 39.78
CA PHE A 1109 5.10 -8.40 39.01
C PHE A 1109 5.94 -7.35 39.74
N ALA A 1110 6.84 -7.82 40.61
CA ALA A 1110 7.59 -7.01 41.56
C ALA A 1110 8.94 -6.49 41.02
N TYR A 1111 8.98 -6.03 39.78
CA TYR A 1111 10.23 -5.73 39.08
C TYR A 1111 11.02 -4.61 39.79
N GLN A 1112 12.35 -4.66 39.70
CA GLN A 1112 13.26 -3.77 40.44
C GLN A 1112 13.90 -2.70 39.54
N ASN A 1113 14.61 -3.11 38.48
CA ASN A 1113 15.23 -2.19 37.51
C ASN A 1113 15.27 -2.84 36.11
N THR A 1114 14.74 -2.19 35.09
CA THR A 1114 14.71 -2.72 33.72
C THR A 1114 14.74 -1.60 32.68
N GLY A 1115 15.45 -1.83 31.57
CA GLY A 1115 15.47 -0.97 30.38
C GLY A 1115 14.54 -1.43 29.26
N GLU A 1116 13.71 -2.45 29.52
CA GLU A 1116 12.70 -2.93 28.58
C GLU A 1116 11.52 -1.95 28.49
N SER A 1117 10.97 -1.78 27.30
CA SER A 1117 9.87 -0.85 27.03
C SER A 1117 8.49 -1.37 27.47
N ALA A 1118 8.36 -2.69 27.63
CA ALA A 1118 7.10 -3.36 27.96
C ALA A 1118 7.37 -4.77 28.49
N SER A 1119 6.50 -5.29 29.37
CA SER A 1119 6.66 -6.64 29.92
C SER A 1119 5.69 -7.63 29.26
N GLY A 1120 6.19 -8.64 28.54
CA GLY A 1120 5.33 -9.74 28.04
C GLY A 1120 4.67 -10.53 29.18
N ALA A 1121 5.35 -10.68 30.32
CA ALA A 1121 4.89 -11.52 31.42
C ALA A 1121 3.64 -10.99 32.12
N VAL A 1122 3.55 -9.66 32.31
CA VAL A 1122 2.36 -9.05 32.94
C VAL A 1122 1.10 -9.23 32.10
N ARG A 1123 1.23 -9.36 30.77
CA ARG A 1123 0.09 -9.62 29.87
C ARG A 1123 -0.48 -11.01 30.08
N TYR A 1124 0.33 -12.02 30.37
CA TYR A 1124 -0.21 -13.33 30.78
C TYR A 1124 -1.01 -13.21 32.06
N GLY A 1125 -0.56 -12.36 32.99
CA GLY A 1125 -1.34 -12.06 34.19
C GLY A 1125 -2.69 -11.42 33.85
N MET A 1126 -2.68 -10.37 33.02
CA MET A 1126 -3.90 -9.71 32.55
C MET A 1126 -4.84 -10.69 31.83
N ALA A 1127 -4.32 -11.56 30.96
CA ALA A 1127 -5.09 -12.54 30.19
C ALA A 1127 -5.93 -13.47 31.08
N THR A 1128 -5.50 -13.76 32.31
CA THR A 1128 -6.25 -14.62 33.25
C THR A 1128 -7.53 -14.00 33.81
N GLN A 1129 -7.76 -12.70 33.58
CA GLN A 1129 -8.84 -11.90 34.18
C GLN A 1129 -8.77 -11.81 35.71
N LYS A 1130 -7.63 -12.17 36.32
CA LYS A 1130 -7.38 -11.99 37.74
C LYS A 1130 -6.84 -10.59 38.04
N PRO A 1131 -7.04 -10.09 39.28
CA PRO A 1131 -6.36 -8.90 39.78
C PRO A 1131 -4.83 -8.99 39.59
N VAL A 1132 -4.23 -7.90 39.09
CA VAL A 1132 -2.79 -7.79 38.85
C VAL A 1132 -2.22 -6.60 39.64
N ALA A 1133 -1.08 -6.81 40.31
CA ALA A 1133 -0.32 -5.77 41.01
C ALA A 1133 1.12 -5.66 40.48
N VAL A 1134 1.60 -4.43 40.35
CA VAL A 1134 2.92 -4.12 39.78
C VAL A 1134 3.68 -3.12 40.65
N THR A 1135 5.01 -3.15 40.60
CA THR A 1135 5.85 -2.07 41.15
C THR A 1135 5.70 -0.79 40.31
N PRO A 1136 5.94 0.40 40.89
CA PRO A 1136 5.72 1.68 40.20
C PRO A 1136 6.86 2.02 39.22
N LEU A 1137 7.13 1.12 38.27
CA LEU A 1137 8.15 1.26 37.24
C LEU A 1137 7.54 1.60 35.88
N ALA A 1138 8.26 2.38 35.07
CA ALA A 1138 7.80 2.88 33.77
C ALA A 1138 7.44 1.77 32.75
N ILE A 1139 7.99 0.55 32.89
CA ILE A 1139 7.64 -0.62 32.07
C ILE A 1139 6.16 -1.01 32.16
N PHE A 1140 5.47 -0.60 33.23
CA PHE A 1140 4.05 -0.86 33.46
C PHE A 1140 3.17 0.36 33.20
N ASP A 1141 3.73 1.43 32.64
CA ASP A 1141 2.98 2.65 32.39
C ASP A 1141 1.83 2.40 31.41
N ASP A 1142 1.95 1.46 30.46
CA ASP A 1142 0.89 1.10 29.49
C ASP A 1142 -0.39 0.58 30.17
N LEU A 1143 -0.25 -0.17 31.26
CA LEU A 1143 -1.35 -0.70 32.07
C LEU A 1143 -2.07 0.38 32.87
N ASP A 1144 -1.34 1.36 33.39
CA ASP A 1144 -1.82 2.45 34.23
C ASP A 1144 -2.85 2.04 35.30
N ASP A 1145 -4.11 2.48 35.18
CA ASP A 1145 -5.19 2.23 36.14
C ASP A 1145 -5.92 0.90 35.91
N ALA A 1146 -5.45 0.08 34.98
CA ALA A 1146 -5.88 -1.31 34.77
C ALA A 1146 -5.29 -2.29 35.79
N VAL A 1147 -4.31 -1.85 36.60
CA VAL A 1147 -3.63 -2.69 37.60
C VAL A 1147 -3.48 -1.95 38.93
N PHE A 1148 -3.24 -2.72 40.00
CA PHE A 1148 -2.84 -2.16 41.28
C PHE A 1148 -1.36 -1.77 41.23
N LYS A 1149 -1.00 -0.60 41.76
CA LYS A 1149 0.39 -0.13 41.84
C LYS A 1149 0.85 -0.14 43.30
N PHE A 1150 2.03 -0.69 43.57
CA PHE A 1150 2.67 -0.59 44.88
C PHE A 1150 3.25 0.81 45.12
N ASP A 1151 3.44 1.19 46.39
CA ASP A 1151 3.99 2.50 46.76
C ASP A 1151 5.50 2.61 46.43
N GLY A 1152 6.17 1.47 46.27
CA GLY A 1152 7.61 1.36 45.99
C GLY A 1152 8.02 -0.05 45.60
N CYS A 1153 9.32 -0.29 45.47
CA CYS A 1153 9.90 -1.58 45.10
C CYS A 1153 10.45 -2.38 46.30
N SER A 1154 10.40 -1.81 47.51
CA SER A 1154 10.94 -2.46 48.70
C SER A 1154 10.05 -3.60 49.18
N VAL A 1155 10.63 -4.55 49.93
CA VAL A 1155 9.89 -5.65 50.57
C VAL A 1155 8.75 -5.13 51.47
N ASP A 1156 8.95 -3.98 52.11
CA ASP A 1156 7.95 -3.33 52.97
C ASP A 1156 6.77 -2.78 52.16
N ASP A 1157 7.05 -2.06 51.07
CA ASP A 1157 6.01 -1.53 50.18
C ASP A 1157 5.19 -2.65 49.52
N ILE A 1158 5.89 -3.70 49.04
CA ILE A 1158 5.28 -4.85 48.40
C ILE A 1158 4.40 -5.62 49.40
N SER A 1159 4.91 -5.94 50.60
CA SER A 1159 4.14 -6.71 51.60
C SER A 1159 2.92 -5.95 52.12
N GLN A 1160 3.04 -4.65 52.41
CA GLN A 1160 1.91 -3.81 52.82
C GLN A 1160 0.90 -3.64 51.68
N GLY A 1161 1.39 -3.49 50.44
CA GLY A 1161 0.56 -3.42 49.24
C GLY A 1161 -0.27 -4.69 49.04
N ILE A 1162 0.34 -5.87 49.14
CA ILE A 1162 -0.34 -7.17 49.01
C ILE A 1162 -1.49 -7.28 50.01
N ASP A 1163 -1.27 -6.97 51.28
CA ASP A 1163 -2.31 -7.01 52.32
C ASP A 1163 -3.45 -6.02 52.01
N ARG A 1164 -3.13 -4.76 51.66
CA ARG A 1164 -4.12 -3.75 51.29
C ARG A 1164 -4.97 -4.20 50.10
N ILE A 1165 -4.34 -4.70 49.04
CA ILE A 1165 -5.02 -5.12 47.79
C ILE A 1165 -5.91 -6.33 48.03
N LEU A 1166 -5.41 -7.37 48.71
CA LEU A 1166 -6.21 -8.57 49.02
C LEU A 1166 -7.43 -8.24 49.88
N ASN A 1167 -7.28 -7.36 50.88
CA ASN A 1167 -8.42 -6.88 51.67
C ASN A 1167 -9.42 -6.11 50.79
N SER A 1168 -8.94 -5.24 49.91
CA SER A 1168 -9.76 -4.48 48.95
C SER A 1168 -10.56 -5.38 48.00
N ILE A 1169 -9.95 -6.45 47.49
CA ILE A 1169 -10.60 -7.45 46.62
C ILE A 1169 -11.66 -8.22 47.40
N ARG A 1170 -11.34 -8.67 48.62
CA ARG A 1170 -12.26 -9.41 49.49
C ARG A 1170 -13.48 -8.57 49.87
N GLU A 1171 -13.30 -7.28 50.11
CA GLU A 1171 -14.37 -6.34 50.47
C GLU A 1171 -15.13 -5.79 49.26
N GLN A 1172 -14.63 -6.02 48.03
CA GLN A 1172 -15.18 -5.47 46.78
C GLN A 1172 -15.42 -3.96 46.85
N ASN A 1173 -14.48 -3.22 47.45
CA ASN A 1173 -14.61 -1.78 47.57
C ASN A 1173 -14.48 -1.07 46.19
N SER A 1174 -14.63 0.25 46.18
CA SER A 1174 -14.59 1.06 44.95
C SER A 1174 -13.25 1.00 44.22
N TRP A 1175 -12.13 0.85 44.93
CA TRP A 1175 -10.80 0.73 44.32
C TRP A 1175 -10.67 -0.57 43.53
N ALA A 1176 -11.07 -1.69 44.12
CA ALA A 1176 -11.03 -2.99 43.44
C ALA A 1176 -12.00 -3.04 42.24
N THR A 1177 -13.22 -2.54 42.40
CA THR A 1177 -14.23 -2.53 41.33
C THR A 1177 -13.79 -1.68 40.14
N ARG A 1178 -13.25 -0.48 40.39
CA ARG A 1178 -12.76 0.41 39.32
C ARG A 1178 -11.57 -0.21 38.58
N THR A 1179 -10.61 -0.77 39.32
CA THR A 1179 -9.42 -1.40 38.72
C THR A 1179 -9.82 -2.57 37.82
N GLN A 1180 -10.77 -3.40 38.26
CA GLN A 1180 -11.29 -4.50 37.43
C GLN A 1180 -11.97 -4.00 36.14
N GLN A 1181 -12.86 -3.00 36.23
CA GLN A 1181 -13.51 -2.44 35.04
C GLN A 1181 -12.51 -1.87 34.03
N ARG A 1182 -11.46 -1.20 34.53
CA ARG A 1182 -10.37 -0.68 33.69
C ARG A 1182 -9.52 -1.80 33.11
N ALA A 1183 -9.24 -2.86 33.87
CA ALA A 1183 -8.57 -4.06 33.38
C ALA A 1183 -9.34 -4.72 32.23
N ASP A 1184 -10.67 -4.79 32.34
CA ASP A 1184 -11.52 -5.40 31.32
C ASP A 1184 -11.49 -4.58 30.01
N ALA A 1185 -11.66 -3.26 30.10
CA ALA A 1185 -11.54 -2.36 28.95
C ALA A 1185 -10.12 -2.36 28.34
N TRP A 1186 -9.09 -2.48 29.18
CA TRP A 1186 -7.70 -2.57 28.72
C TRP A 1186 -7.50 -3.84 27.89
N ARG A 1187 -7.98 -4.99 28.36
CA ARG A 1187 -7.84 -6.26 27.62
C ARG A 1187 -8.55 -6.23 26.28
N GLU A 1188 -9.74 -5.64 26.20
CA GLU A 1188 -10.47 -5.49 24.94
C GLU A 1188 -9.68 -4.68 23.91
N GLN A 1189 -9.07 -3.54 24.32
CA GLN A 1189 -8.27 -2.70 23.43
C GLN A 1189 -6.89 -3.29 23.06
N HIS A 1190 -6.37 -4.23 23.85
CA HIS A 1190 -5.07 -4.86 23.65
C HIS A 1190 -5.16 -6.30 23.14
N ASP A 1191 -6.35 -6.81 22.81
CA ASP A 1191 -6.50 -8.16 22.25
C ASP A 1191 -5.64 -8.33 20.99
N TYR A 1192 -4.90 -9.44 20.88
CA TYR A 1192 -4.01 -9.67 19.74
C TYR A 1192 -4.72 -9.62 18.37
N GLN A 1193 -6.01 -9.95 18.26
CA GLN A 1193 -6.77 -9.79 17.02
C GLN A 1193 -6.94 -8.32 16.66
N ALA A 1194 -7.24 -7.46 17.65
CA ALA A 1194 -7.38 -6.03 17.44
C ALA A 1194 -6.03 -5.38 17.11
N VAL A 1195 -4.99 -5.70 17.88
CA VAL A 1195 -3.64 -5.17 17.70
C VAL A 1195 -3.03 -5.62 16.37
N SER A 1196 -3.17 -6.91 16.01
CA SER A 1196 -2.68 -7.44 14.73
C SER A 1196 -3.42 -6.81 13.55
N ARG A 1197 -4.75 -6.69 13.61
CA ARG A 1197 -5.53 -6.01 12.57
C ARG A 1197 -5.09 -4.56 12.38
N ARG A 1198 -4.87 -3.82 13.47
CA ARG A 1198 -4.34 -2.45 13.43
C ARG A 1198 -2.99 -2.40 12.71
N LEU A 1199 -2.05 -3.30 13.02
CA LEU A 1199 -0.73 -3.34 12.40
C LEU A 1199 -0.79 -3.69 10.90
N VAL A 1200 -1.56 -4.72 10.53
CA VAL A 1200 -1.72 -5.12 9.12
C VAL A 1200 -2.37 -3.99 8.31
N ASN A 1201 -3.41 -3.36 8.85
CA ASN A 1201 -4.06 -2.24 8.19
C ASN A 1201 -3.16 -1.01 8.11
N MET A 1202 -2.35 -0.72 9.14
CA MET A 1202 -1.33 0.33 9.09
C MET A 1202 -0.32 0.06 7.98
N CYS A 1203 0.17 -1.18 7.84
CA CYS A 1203 1.07 -1.56 6.76
C CYS A 1203 0.43 -1.33 5.38
N GLN A 1204 -0.84 -1.70 5.21
CA GLN A 1204 -1.60 -1.43 3.99
C GLN A 1204 -1.75 0.08 3.72
N GLY A 1205 -2.12 0.86 4.75
CA GLY A 1205 -2.23 2.31 4.66
C GLY A 1205 -0.92 2.99 4.25
N LEU A 1206 0.20 2.56 4.83
CA LEU A 1206 1.54 3.07 4.47
C LEU A 1206 1.95 2.72 3.04
N ALA A 1207 1.68 1.49 2.58
CA ALA A 1207 1.94 1.10 1.20
C ALA A 1207 1.15 1.98 0.21
N LYS A 1208 -0.12 2.26 0.52
CA LYS A 1208 -1.00 3.12 -0.29
C LYS A 1208 -0.58 4.59 -0.23
N ALA A 1209 -0.20 5.11 0.94
CA ALA A 1209 0.14 6.52 1.15
C ALA A 1209 1.24 7.06 0.21
N LYS A 1210 2.07 6.19 -0.37
CA LYS A 1210 3.07 6.55 -1.37
C LYS A 1210 2.48 7.06 -2.68
N TYR A 1211 1.26 6.65 -3.01
CA TYR A 1211 0.55 6.99 -4.24
C TYR A 1211 -0.56 8.02 -4.03
N PHE A 1212 -1.03 8.18 -2.79
CA PHE A 1212 -2.14 9.08 -2.42
C PHE A 1212 -1.66 10.20 -1.49
N LYS A 1213 -0.79 11.09 -2.00
CA LYS A 1213 -0.28 12.20 -1.20
C LYS A 1213 -1.23 13.39 -1.14
#